data_AF-A0A389MLG4-F1
#
_entry.id   AF-A0A389MLG4-F1
#
_cell.length_a   1.000
_cell.length_b   1.000
_cell.length_c   1.000
_cell.angle_alpha   90.00
_cell.angle_beta   90.00
_cell.angle_gamma   90.00
#
_symmetry.space_group_name_H-M   'P 1'
#
loop_
_entity.id
_entity.type
_entity.pdbx_description
1 polymer ?
#
loop_
_entity_poly.entity_id
_entity_poly.type
_entity_poly.pdbx_seq_one_letter_code
_entity_poly.pdbx_strand_id
1 'polypeptide(L)'
;MRPLSKHLTDPRHGWFLGLPVLGLLWIGATLVAEPRIERAIEGAGRLAAIAEGGSDPWLRVHAEGRQLVAGGEAPDAAARDAALARLARLEGPRTIRSEIGLIVDASPFVWTAVRETDGAIAVAGSRPAEIGARHLTNLIVPEATGSIVVRDEARAARGAPPDFAVAAAYAVARLRQLAPGASVSITDTGLSLRGAARSLADYDTLRRALAEPPLGFRIDRAEILPPTVSDFQLAVERRRDGGLVLDGNVPSEAARGGLRALAAEAAEGAFVDDRTRAARGLPADLDADALARALVRVAGLLSEGRVRYEGGRISVSGDALDPQAREEIASFLRADVPSGVSAGDVALTVRPLSPYRVVLRRDADSVTLSGHLPDAATRDRLRANLTARLYRERVVDRLRIADGAPEGLSEALAPAVSAFALLVSGELAVSDRTLSLRGESLYAESGARLAETLTRAMPRGWTVQAAVETRDGREPRQDADSCRALFQSEATDRRLRFEPGSALLKASFYPPLDALAALAKRCPDLKVAVLGPTDPPGSKPIPEKDPEPAPAAAADTKKPSAKPAPSKAQDKAQTKTPAQKPDTAAQAKPAVPDEPSLARQRALALTEYLMTAGMRTGQLVPGDTAAPEAVFELR
;
A
#
# COMPACT_ATOMS: atom_id res chain seq x y z
N MET A 1 -84.83 -11.61 98.93
CA MET A 1 -83.59 -11.10 99.57
C MET A 1 -82.65 -10.59 98.49
N ARG A 2 -82.00 -9.43 98.71
CA ARG A 2 -80.77 -8.97 98.00
C ARG A 2 -80.90 -8.65 96.49
N PRO A 3 -80.00 -7.80 95.93
CA PRO A 3 -80.49 -6.53 95.37
C PRO A 3 -80.08 -6.20 93.93
N LEU A 4 -80.77 -5.22 93.33
CA LEU A 4 -80.25 -4.47 92.18
C LEU A 4 -79.17 -3.46 92.62
N SER A 5 -77.97 -3.54 92.05
CA SER A 5 -77.13 -2.37 91.70
C SER A 5 -75.91 -2.79 90.87
N LYS A 6 -75.36 -1.84 90.09
CA LYS A 6 -74.05 -1.87 89.40
C LYS A 6 -73.90 -2.73 88.14
N HIS A 7 -74.35 -2.17 87.01
CA HIS A 7 -73.60 -2.24 85.75
C HIS A 7 -73.60 -0.85 85.10
N LEU A 8 -72.46 -0.15 85.17
CA LEU A 8 -72.00 0.95 84.28
C LEU A 8 -70.83 1.69 84.95
N THR A 9 -69.62 1.10 84.89
CA THR A 9 -68.30 1.77 84.83
C THR A 9 -67.20 0.71 84.95
N ASP A 10 -66.72 0.19 83.82
CA ASP A 10 -65.39 -0.41 83.75
C ASP A 10 -64.52 0.52 82.88
N PRO A 11 -63.49 1.18 83.45
CA PRO A 11 -62.69 2.17 82.73
C PRO A 11 -61.80 1.57 81.62
N ARG A 12 -61.73 0.23 81.49
CA ARG A 12 -60.82 -0.46 80.56
C ARG A 12 -61.18 -0.37 79.07
N HIS A 13 -62.38 0.08 78.72
CA HIS A 13 -62.86 0.10 77.33
C HIS A 13 -63.23 1.50 76.80
N GLY A 14 -63.14 2.55 77.62
CA GLY A 14 -63.56 3.91 77.23
C GLY A 14 -62.78 4.52 76.04
N TRP A 15 -61.55 4.07 75.80
CA TRP A 15 -60.71 4.57 74.71
C TRP A 15 -61.16 4.09 73.32
N PHE A 16 -61.85 2.94 73.21
CA PHE A 16 -62.32 2.43 71.92
C PHE A 16 -63.41 3.31 71.28
N LEU A 17 -64.18 4.06 72.07
CA LEU A 17 -65.12 5.06 71.56
C LEU A 17 -64.44 6.36 71.08
N GLY A 18 -63.20 6.62 71.51
CA GLY A 18 -62.39 7.75 71.04
C GLY A 18 -61.69 7.48 69.70
N LEU A 19 -61.39 6.21 69.37
CA LEU A 19 -60.68 5.83 68.16
C LEU A 19 -61.38 6.24 66.84
N PRO A 20 -62.71 6.13 66.68
CA PRO A 20 -63.40 6.60 65.47
C PRO A 20 -63.30 8.13 65.30
N VAL A 21 -63.40 8.88 66.41
CA VAL A 21 -63.27 10.35 66.40
C VAL A 21 -61.84 10.76 66.09
N LEU A 22 -60.85 10.09 66.70
CA LEU A 22 -59.43 10.28 66.39
C LEU A 22 -59.12 9.96 64.93
N GLY A 23 -59.70 8.88 64.40
CA GLY A 23 -59.58 8.49 62.98
C GLY A 23 -60.19 9.53 62.04
N LEU A 24 -61.40 10.03 62.33
CA LEU A 24 -62.03 11.10 61.56
C LEU A 24 -61.23 12.42 61.63
N LEU A 25 -60.68 12.78 62.79
CA LEU A 25 -59.80 13.94 62.94
C LEU A 25 -58.49 13.77 62.18
N TRP A 26 -57.89 12.58 62.18
CA TRP A 26 -56.68 12.26 61.44
C TRP A 26 -56.91 12.27 59.92
N ILE A 27 -58.03 11.71 59.45
CA ILE A 27 -58.46 11.77 58.04
C ILE A 27 -58.74 13.22 57.62
N GLY A 28 -59.43 14.00 58.46
CA GLY A 28 -59.70 15.43 58.20
C GLY A 28 -58.42 16.27 58.18
N ALA A 29 -57.47 15.98 59.06
CA ALA A 29 -56.18 16.65 59.10
C ALA A 29 -55.37 16.37 57.82
N THR A 30 -55.21 15.10 57.46
CA THR A 30 -54.36 14.66 56.33
C THR A 30 -54.99 14.89 54.95
N LEU A 31 -56.30 14.66 54.76
CA LEU A 31 -56.94 14.79 53.45
C LEU A 31 -57.50 16.19 53.17
N VAL A 32 -57.72 17.03 54.19
CA VAL A 32 -58.38 18.34 54.02
C VAL A 32 -57.55 19.51 54.57
N ALA A 33 -57.04 19.43 55.81
CA ALA A 33 -56.35 20.56 56.42
C ALA A 33 -54.95 20.75 55.83
N GLU A 34 -54.14 19.70 55.80
CA GLU A 34 -52.75 19.70 55.30
C GLU A 34 -52.66 20.17 53.84
N PRO A 35 -53.38 19.58 52.86
CA PRO A 35 -53.37 20.06 51.48
C PRO A 35 -53.87 21.50 51.28
N ARG A 36 -54.70 22.04 52.20
CA ARG A 36 -55.15 23.44 52.15
C ARG A 36 -54.09 24.39 52.70
N ILE A 37 -53.41 24.00 53.78
CA ILE A 37 -52.33 24.75 54.40
C ILE A 37 -51.14 24.84 53.44
N GLU A 38 -50.75 23.72 52.82
CA GLU A 38 -49.71 23.66 51.78
C GLU A 38 -50.04 24.63 50.64
N ARG A 39 -51.21 24.49 49.99
CA ARG A 39 -51.62 25.37 48.88
C ARG A 39 -51.67 26.86 49.25
N ALA A 40 -52.02 27.19 50.50
CA ALA A 40 -52.00 28.57 50.97
C ALA A 40 -50.55 29.10 51.12
N ILE A 41 -49.67 28.31 51.73
CA ILE A 41 -48.24 28.63 51.90
C ILE A 41 -47.54 28.72 50.54
N GLU A 42 -47.80 27.81 49.61
CA GLU A 42 -47.28 27.87 48.23
C GLU A 42 -47.84 29.04 47.42
N GLY A 43 -49.09 29.41 47.63
CA GLY A 43 -49.69 30.60 47.03
C GLY A 43 -48.96 31.86 47.48
N ALA A 44 -48.81 32.04 48.79
CA ALA A 44 -48.08 33.15 49.38
C ALA A 44 -46.60 33.18 48.96
N GLY A 45 -45.94 32.01 48.94
CA GLY A 45 -44.56 31.85 48.47
C GLY A 45 -44.38 32.27 47.01
N ARG A 46 -45.27 31.82 46.11
CA ARG A 46 -45.21 32.19 44.68
C ARG A 46 -45.48 33.67 44.46
N LEU A 47 -46.38 34.29 45.23
CA LEU A 47 -46.58 35.73 45.18
C LEU A 47 -45.32 36.49 45.65
N ALA A 48 -44.68 36.05 46.74
CA ALA A 48 -43.42 36.62 47.19
C ALA A 48 -42.26 36.44 46.20
N ALA A 49 -42.23 35.38 45.39
CA ALA A 49 -41.25 35.19 44.32
C ALA A 49 -41.41 36.19 43.14
N ILE A 50 -42.54 36.89 43.06
CA ILE A 50 -42.91 37.83 41.98
C ILE A 50 -42.94 39.29 42.50
N ALA A 51 -43.03 39.51 43.81
CA ALA A 51 -43.29 40.82 44.42
C ALA A 51 -42.05 41.70 44.65
N GLU A 52 -42.24 43.01 44.40
CA GLU A 52 -41.37 44.16 44.70
C GLU A 52 -39.87 44.02 44.39
N GLY A 53 -39.45 44.61 43.26
CA GLY A 53 -38.05 44.75 42.83
C GLY A 53 -37.74 44.00 41.52
N GLY A 54 -38.55 43.00 41.18
CA GLY A 54 -38.44 42.18 39.98
C GLY A 54 -39.00 40.78 40.24
N SER A 55 -39.37 40.06 39.19
CA SER A 55 -39.61 38.63 39.32
C SER A 55 -38.27 37.90 39.48
N ASP A 56 -38.20 36.90 40.34
CA ASP A 56 -37.07 35.96 40.38
C ASP A 56 -37.40 34.75 39.50
N PRO A 57 -37.12 34.76 38.17
CA PRO A 57 -37.52 33.67 37.28
C PRO A 57 -36.84 32.34 37.62
N TRP A 58 -35.74 32.40 38.38
CA TRP A 58 -34.96 31.28 38.88
C TRP A 58 -35.51 30.66 40.17
N LEU A 59 -36.28 31.40 40.97
CA LEU A 59 -36.78 30.94 42.27
C LEU A 59 -38.00 30.03 42.11
N ARG A 60 -37.99 28.90 42.80
CA ARG A 60 -39.10 27.94 42.88
C ARG A 60 -39.40 27.67 44.35
N VAL A 61 -40.68 27.57 44.67
CA VAL A 61 -41.13 27.28 46.03
C VAL A 61 -42.25 26.26 46.00
N HIS A 62 -42.19 25.30 46.92
CA HIS A 62 -43.23 24.31 47.19
C HIS A 62 -43.35 24.11 48.71
N ALA A 63 -44.50 23.63 49.18
CA ALA A 63 -44.73 23.39 50.60
C ALA A 63 -44.78 21.90 50.90
N GLU A 64 -44.17 21.52 52.02
CA GLU A 64 -44.24 20.17 52.60
C GLU A 64 -44.87 20.34 53.99
N GLY A 65 -46.18 20.11 54.09
CA GLY A 65 -47.01 20.41 55.25
C GLY A 65 -46.99 21.89 55.66
N ARG A 66 -46.10 22.24 56.59
CA ARG A 66 -45.88 23.62 57.09
C ARG A 66 -44.45 24.14 56.85
N GLN A 67 -43.63 23.40 56.12
CA GLN A 67 -42.30 23.81 55.71
C GLN A 67 -42.36 24.36 54.28
N LEU A 68 -41.73 25.51 54.04
CA LEU A 68 -41.55 26.02 52.68
C LEU A 68 -40.16 25.59 52.20
N VAL A 69 -40.09 24.87 51.09
CA VAL A 69 -38.83 24.55 50.42
C VAL A 69 -38.63 25.58 49.31
N ALA A 70 -37.48 26.26 49.34
CA ALA A 70 -37.10 27.26 48.36
C ALA A 70 -35.92 26.71 47.55
N GLY A 71 -36.16 26.37 46.29
CA GLY A 71 -35.16 25.87 45.34
C GLY A 71 -34.93 26.87 44.20
N GLY A 72 -33.88 26.64 43.41
CA GLY A 72 -33.55 27.48 42.27
C GLY A 72 -32.05 27.75 42.14
N GLU A 73 -31.68 28.63 41.22
CA GLU A 73 -30.29 28.95 40.89
C GLU A 73 -30.13 30.47 40.86
N ALA A 74 -29.69 31.05 41.98
CA ALA A 74 -29.56 32.50 42.10
C ALA A 74 -28.32 33.02 41.34
N PRO A 75 -28.39 34.21 40.70
CA PRO A 75 -27.29 34.77 39.93
C PRO A 75 -26.06 35.08 40.80
N ASP A 76 -26.29 35.49 42.05
CA ASP A 76 -25.27 35.76 43.07
C ASP A 76 -25.83 35.54 44.48
N ALA A 77 -24.98 35.68 45.50
CA ALA A 77 -25.35 35.50 46.90
C ALA A 77 -26.31 36.57 47.43
N ALA A 78 -26.23 37.81 46.95
CA ALA A 78 -27.11 38.90 47.39
C ALA A 78 -28.55 38.68 46.89
N ALA A 79 -28.73 38.21 45.65
CA ALA A 79 -30.02 37.82 45.10
C ALA A 79 -30.65 36.65 45.88
N ARG A 80 -29.86 35.62 46.21
CA ARG A 80 -30.30 34.51 47.08
C ARG A 80 -30.75 35.02 48.44
N ASP A 81 -29.94 35.83 49.10
CA ASP A 81 -30.18 36.27 50.47
C ASP A 81 -31.36 37.26 50.53
N ALA A 82 -31.54 38.11 49.51
CA ALA A 82 -32.71 38.95 49.35
C ALA A 82 -34.01 38.14 49.13
N ALA A 83 -33.96 37.08 48.32
CA ALA A 83 -35.10 36.17 48.12
C ALA A 83 -35.46 35.43 49.42
N LEU A 84 -34.47 34.87 50.13
CA LEU A 84 -34.69 34.20 51.41
C LEU A 84 -35.24 35.16 52.47
N ALA A 85 -34.71 36.39 52.54
CA ALA A 85 -35.23 37.43 53.44
C ALA A 85 -36.68 37.84 53.10
N ARG A 86 -37.08 37.78 51.82
CA ARG A 86 -38.45 38.03 51.36
C ARG A 86 -39.39 36.88 51.70
N LEU A 87 -38.96 35.62 51.51
CA LEU A 87 -39.73 34.44 51.96
C LEU A 87 -39.86 34.38 53.49
N ALA A 88 -38.84 34.80 54.24
CA ALA A 88 -38.87 34.84 55.71
C ALA A 88 -39.86 35.85 56.30
N ARG A 89 -40.42 36.77 55.50
CA ARG A 89 -41.50 37.69 55.93
C ARG A 89 -42.92 37.12 55.72
N LEU A 90 -43.04 35.89 55.19
CA LEU A 90 -44.34 35.27 54.96
C LEU A 90 -44.96 34.74 56.27
N GLU A 91 -46.20 35.15 56.54
CA GLU A 91 -47.01 34.53 57.58
C GLU A 91 -47.53 33.16 57.11
N GLY A 92 -47.25 32.09 57.87
CA GLY A 92 -47.70 30.72 57.55
C GLY A 92 -46.64 29.63 57.76
N PRO A 93 -45.54 29.61 56.98
CA PRO A 93 -44.51 28.59 57.08
C PRO A 93 -43.83 28.62 58.44
N ARG A 94 -43.58 27.44 59.02
CA ARG A 94 -42.87 27.28 60.31
C ARG A 94 -41.36 27.32 60.13
N THR A 95 -40.88 26.79 59.03
CA THR A 95 -39.48 26.68 58.65
C THR A 95 -39.34 26.90 57.15
N ILE A 96 -38.21 27.48 56.74
CA ILE A 96 -37.83 27.61 55.33
C ILE A 96 -36.57 26.79 55.12
N ARG A 97 -36.60 25.85 54.17
CA ARG A 97 -35.45 25.05 53.75
C ARG A 97 -34.93 25.62 52.44
N SER A 98 -33.73 26.17 52.46
CA SER A 98 -33.07 26.71 51.27
C SER A 98 -32.29 25.61 50.55
N GLU A 99 -32.68 25.34 49.31
CA GLU A 99 -31.98 24.50 48.33
C GLU A 99 -31.53 25.33 47.11
N ILE A 100 -31.54 26.66 47.25
CA ILE A 100 -31.09 27.60 46.22
C ILE A 100 -29.57 27.48 46.02
N GLY A 101 -29.17 27.05 44.81
CA GLY A 101 -27.80 27.07 44.33
C GLY A 101 -27.35 28.47 43.90
N LEU A 102 -26.04 28.66 43.71
CA LEU A 102 -25.45 29.88 43.15
C LEU A 102 -24.90 29.61 41.75
N ILE A 103 -25.12 30.53 40.82
CA ILE A 103 -24.56 30.48 39.48
C ILE A 103 -23.10 30.93 39.54
N VAL A 104 -22.19 29.97 39.39
CA VAL A 104 -20.74 30.17 39.38
C VAL A 104 -20.17 30.07 37.97
N ASP A 105 -18.99 30.63 37.75
CA ASP A 105 -18.23 30.46 36.51
C ASP A 105 -17.54 29.08 36.53
N ALA A 106 -17.86 28.23 35.56
CA ALA A 106 -17.27 26.89 35.43
C ALA A 106 -16.12 26.90 34.41
N SER A 107 -14.95 26.43 34.84
CA SER A 107 -13.77 26.26 34.01
C SER A 107 -12.97 25.03 34.47
N PRO A 108 -12.88 23.95 33.67
CA PRO A 108 -13.54 23.78 32.38
C PRO A 108 -15.07 23.67 32.51
N PHE A 109 -15.79 24.07 31.47
CA PHE A 109 -17.24 23.93 31.38
C PHE A 109 -17.59 22.49 30.94
N VAL A 110 -17.98 21.65 31.90
CA VAL A 110 -18.25 20.21 31.64
C VAL A 110 -19.74 19.91 31.71
N TRP A 111 -20.30 19.42 30.60
CA TRP A 111 -21.67 18.92 30.50
C TRP A 111 -21.66 17.45 30.04
N THR A 112 -22.48 16.60 30.63
CA THR A 112 -22.55 15.17 30.28
C THR A 112 -23.99 14.72 30.10
N ALA A 113 -24.26 13.91 29.07
CA ALA A 113 -25.51 13.19 28.90
C ALA A 113 -25.26 11.68 28.81
N VAL A 114 -26.08 10.90 29.51
CA VAL A 114 -26.03 9.44 29.60
C VAL A 114 -27.38 8.86 29.21
N ARG A 115 -27.38 7.85 28.35
CA ARG A 115 -28.62 7.15 27.93
C ARG A 115 -28.94 6.04 28.92
N GLU A 116 -29.76 6.32 29.93
CA GLU A 116 -30.10 5.34 30.98
C GLU A 116 -30.88 4.14 30.41
N THR A 117 -31.88 4.41 29.57
CA THR A 117 -32.75 3.40 28.94
C THR A 117 -33.10 3.81 27.52
N ASP A 118 -33.94 3.03 26.81
CA ASP A 118 -34.33 3.42 25.45
C ASP A 118 -35.12 4.73 25.37
N GLY A 119 -35.83 5.09 26.45
CA GLY A 119 -36.68 6.29 26.56
C GLY A 119 -36.24 7.30 27.63
N ALA A 120 -35.04 7.17 28.21
CA ALA A 120 -34.56 8.10 29.25
C ALA A 120 -33.11 8.54 28.99
N ILE A 121 -32.86 9.85 29.15
CA ILE A 121 -31.53 10.47 29.10
C ILE A 121 -31.32 11.27 30.38
N ALA A 122 -30.30 10.93 31.15
CA ALA A 122 -29.85 11.73 32.28
C ALA A 122 -28.80 12.75 31.81
N VAL A 123 -28.89 13.98 32.31
CA VAL A 123 -28.01 15.10 31.98
C VAL A 123 -27.43 15.68 33.27
N ALA A 124 -26.12 15.92 33.32
CA ALA A 124 -25.41 16.35 34.52
C ALA A 124 -24.24 17.29 34.20
N GLY A 125 -23.72 17.94 35.25
CA GLY A 125 -22.60 18.88 35.17
C GLY A 125 -23.05 20.34 35.11
N SER A 126 -22.47 21.10 34.18
CA SER A 126 -22.69 22.53 33.97
C SER A 126 -23.64 22.79 32.82
N ARG A 127 -24.68 23.58 33.04
CA ARG A 127 -25.65 24.04 32.03
C ARG A 127 -25.55 25.56 31.87
N PRO A 128 -25.64 26.14 30.66
CA PRO A 128 -25.58 27.59 30.49
C PRO A 128 -26.73 28.27 31.26
N ALA A 129 -26.37 29.23 32.11
CA ALA A 129 -27.31 29.97 32.94
C ALA A 129 -28.31 30.78 32.11
N GLU A 130 -27.87 31.27 30.95
CA GLU A 130 -28.58 32.16 30.04
C GLU A 130 -29.71 31.43 29.28
N ILE A 131 -29.57 30.12 29.11
CA ILE A 131 -30.54 29.27 28.40
C ILE A 131 -31.58 28.71 29.39
N GLY A 132 -31.13 28.24 30.56
CA GLY A 132 -31.98 27.57 31.55
C GLY A 132 -32.41 26.14 31.16
N ALA A 133 -32.78 25.35 32.17
CA ALA A 133 -33.07 23.91 32.03
C ALA A 133 -34.09 23.58 30.93
N ARG A 134 -35.32 24.11 31.07
CA ARG A 134 -36.43 23.79 30.16
C ARG A 134 -36.14 24.13 28.70
N HIS A 135 -35.49 25.26 28.43
CA HIS A 135 -35.20 25.65 27.06
C HIS A 135 -34.09 24.78 26.46
N LEU A 136 -33.03 24.46 27.22
CA LEU A 136 -32.01 23.51 26.77
C LEU A 136 -32.62 22.13 26.48
N THR A 137 -33.48 21.61 27.36
CA THR A 137 -34.19 20.34 27.14
C THR A 137 -34.95 20.33 25.81
N ASN A 138 -35.70 21.39 25.51
CA ASN A 138 -36.46 21.50 24.26
C ASN A 138 -35.57 21.60 23.00
N LEU A 139 -34.35 22.14 23.14
CA LEU A 139 -33.37 22.21 22.04
C LEU A 139 -32.70 20.85 21.78
N ILE A 140 -32.38 20.09 22.84
CA ILE A 140 -31.68 18.80 22.71
C ILE A 140 -32.61 17.61 22.43
N VAL A 141 -33.86 17.68 22.90
CA VAL A 141 -34.94 16.75 22.57
C VAL A 141 -36.20 17.56 22.21
N PRO A 142 -36.39 17.92 20.93
CA PRO A 142 -37.63 18.52 20.46
C PRO A 142 -38.83 17.61 20.69
N GLU A 143 -40.00 18.19 20.98
CA GLU A 143 -41.24 17.42 21.26
C GLU A 143 -41.65 16.49 20.11
N ALA A 144 -41.29 16.84 18.86
CA ALA A 144 -41.53 16.04 17.67
C ALA A 144 -40.79 14.68 17.66
N THR A 145 -39.83 14.46 18.57
CA THR A 145 -38.92 13.31 18.50
C THR A 145 -39.25 12.16 19.46
N GLY A 146 -40.48 12.15 19.99
CA GLY A 146 -41.06 11.04 20.76
C GLY A 146 -40.93 11.17 22.29
N SER A 147 -41.48 10.19 23.02
CA SER A 147 -41.54 10.17 24.50
C SER A 147 -40.19 9.82 25.16
N ILE A 148 -39.15 10.62 24.90
CA ILE A 148 -37.88 10.53 25.64
C ILE A 148 -37.95 11.48 26.83
N VAL A 149 -37.83 10.92 28.03
CA VAL A 149 -37.76 11.69 29.27
C VAL A 149 -36.31 12.16 29.49
N VAL A 150 -36.11 13.46 29.58
CA VAL A 150 -34.81 14.05 29.96
C VAL A 150 -34.83 14.36 31.45
N ARG A 151 -33.92 13.74 32.20
CA ARG A 151 -33.65 14.05 33.61
C ARG A 151 -32.48 15.03 33.67
N ASP A 152 -32.77 16.32 33.76
CA ASP A 152 -31.74 17.36 33.90
C ASP A 152 -31.35 17.55 35.38
N GLU A 153 -30.16 17.10 35.73
CA GLU A 153 -29.48 17.31 37.02
C GLU A 153 -28.30 18.30 36.88
N ALA A 154 -28.14 18.95 35.72
CA ALA A 154 -27.09 19.94 35.49
C ALA A 154 -27.41 21.29 36.15
N ARG A 155 -26.39 21.86 36.77
CA ARG A 155 -26.45 23.14 37.49
C ARG A 155 -26.15 24.30 36.55
N ALA A 156 -26.86 25.41 36.69
CA ALA A 156 -26.56 26.64 35.96
C ALA A 156 -25.17 27.16 36.32
N ALA A 157 -24.37 27.39 35.29
CA ALA A 157 -23.04 27.96 35.37
C ALA A 157 -22.82 28.94 34.21
N ARG A 158 -21.92 29.90 34.42
CA ARG A 158 -21.35 30.75 33.37
C ARG A 158 -20.08 30.09 32.81
N GLY A 159 -19.57 30.60 31.69
CA GLY A 159 -18.39 30.06 31.01
C GLY A 159 -18.70 29.03 29.91
N ALA A 160 -19.97 28.90 29.52
CA ALA A 160 -20.35 28.06 28.39
C ALA A 160 -19.69 28.56 27.07
N PRO A 161 -19.23 27.66 26.19
CA PRO A 161 -18.71 28.05 24.88
C PRO A 161 -19.83 28.62 23.98
N PRO A 162 -19.48 29.44 22.97
CA PRO A 162 -20.41 29.80 21.90
C PRO A 162 -21.05 28.56 21.27
N ASP A 163 -22.29 28.70 20.80
CA ASP A 163 -23.07 27.65 20.14
C ASP A 163 -23.24 26.32 20.92
N PHE A 164 -23.00 26.34 22.24
CA PHE A 164 -23.16 25.17 23.13
C PHE A 164 -24.48 24.41 22.92
N ALA A 165 -25.60 25.11 22.73
CA ALA A 165 -26.90 24.48 22.53
C ALA A 165 -26.96 23.63 21.25
N VAL A 166 -26.30 24.06 20.19
CA VAL A 166 -26.18 23.32 18.91
C VAL A 166 -25.31 22.08 19.12
N ALA A 167 -24.20 22.22 19.85
CA ALA A 167 -23.33 21.09 20.20
C ALA A 167 -24.01 20.07 21.12
N ALA A 168 -24.80 20.53 22.11
CA ALA A 168 -25.58 19.67 22.99
C ALA A 168 -26.70 18.93 22.25
N ALA A 169 -27.40 19.59 21.32
CA ALA A 169 -28.42 18.96 20.49
C ALA A 169 -27.81 17.93 19.53
N TYR A 170 -26.67 18.26 18.91
CA TYR A 170 -25.87 17.32 18.12
C TYR A 170 -25.44 16.11 18.97
N ALA A 171 -24.88 16.34 20.17
CA ALA A 171 -24.45 15.30 21.09
C ALA A 171 -25.58 14.33 21.47
N VAL A 172 -26.76 14.85 21.82
CA VAL A 172 -27.95 14.02 22.13
C VAL A 172 -28.46 13.26 20.91
N ALA A 173 -28.43 13.87 19.72
CA ALA A 173 -28.79 13.18 18.49
C ALA A 173 -27.87 11.97 18.21
N ARG A 174 -26.56 12.08 18.48
CA ARG A 174 -25.62 10.93 18.41
C ARG A 174 -25.86 9.93 19.52
N LEU A 175 -26.08 10.37 20.76
CA LEU A 175 -26.33 9.51 21.91
C LEU A 175 -27.52 8.56 21.69
N ARG A 176 -28.56 8.99 20.97
CA ARG A 176 -29.75 8.17 20.63
C ARG A 176 -29.51 7.06 19.60
N GLN A 177 -28.40 7.12 18.87
CA GLN A 177 -27.92 6.09 17.94
C GLN A 177 -27.08 5.02 18.68
N LEU A 178 -26.77 5.26 19.96
CA LEU A 178 -26.05 4.35 20.85
C LEU A 178 -27.00 3.60 21.80
N ALA A 179 -26.58 2.42 22.24
CA ALA A 179 -27.29 1.55 23.17
C ALA A 179 -27.41 2.20 24.58
N PRO A 180 -28.34 1.73 25.43
CA PRO A 180 -28.36 2.13 26.85
C PRO A 180 -27.00 1.91 27.53
N GLY A 181 -26.66 2.79 28.47
CA GLY A 181 -25.33 2.87 29.11
C GLY A 181 -24.30 3.69 28.33
N ALA A 182 -24.61 4.15 27.11
CA ALA A 182 -23.75 5.08 26.37
C ALA A 182 -23.74 6.48 27.00
N SER A 183 -22.65 7.22 26.77
CA SER A 183 -22.49 8.60 27.24
C SER A 183 -21.83 9.51 26.21
N VAL A 184 -22.13 10.80 26.32
CA VAL A 184 -21.46 11.89 25.62
C VAL A 184 -21.16 13.01 26.63
N SER A 185 -19.97 13.59 26.53
CA SER A 185 -19.59 14.77 27.31
C SER A 185 -19.06 15.88 26.42
N ILE A 186 -19.32 17.10 26.83
CA ILE A 186 -18.83 18.34 26.24
C ILE A 186 -17.97 19.01 27.31
N THR A 187 -16.68 19.18 27.04
CA THR A 187 -15.70 19.85 27.90
C THR A 187 -15.18 21.05 27.13
N ASP A 188 -15.65 22.25 27.47
CA ASP A 188 -15.48 23.46 26.66
C ASP A 188 -15.89 23.16 25.20
N THR A 189 -14.98 23.24 24.23
CA THR A 189 -15.23 22.92 22.81
C THR A 189 -14.95 21.45 22.42
N GLY A 190 -14.54 20.61 23.36
CA GLY A 190 -14.20 19.20 23.16
C GLY A 190 -15.38 18.25 23.36
N LEU A 191 -15.79 17.55 22.29
CA LEU A 191 -16.81 16.50 22.33
C LEU A 191 -16.16 15.13 22.56
N SER A 192 -16.65 14.37 23.54
CA SER A 192 -16.23 12.99 23.81
C SER A 192 -17.44 12.05 23.83
N LEU A 193 -17.38 10.94 23.09
CA LEU A 193 -18.47 9.95 22.98
C LEU A 193 -17.97 8.55 23.35
N ARG A 194 -18.77 7.78 24.08
CA ARG A 194 -18.52 6.37 24.43
C ARG A 194 -19.81 5.55 24.37
N GLY A 195 -19.77 4.39 23.72
CA GLY A 195 -20.89 3.45 23.73
C GLY A 195 -20.86 2.45 22.57
N ALA A 196 -21.84 1.55 22.52
CA ALA A 196 -22.08 0.67 21.38
C ALA A 196 -23.19 1.23 20.50
N ALA A 197 -23.05 1.15 19.17
CA ALA A 197 -24.13 1.49 18.24
C ALA A 197 -25.31 0.50 18.35
N ARG A 198 -26.54 0.99 18.13
CA ARG A 198 -27.76 0.16 18.20
C ARG A 198 -27.93 -0.75 16.98
N SER A 199 -27.47 -0.31 15.81
CA SER A 199 -27.54 -1.03 14.55
C SER A 199 -26.34 -0.73 13.65
N LEU A 200 -26.20 -1.46 12.54
CA LEU A 200 -25.15 -1.21 11.55
C LEU A 200 -25.34 0.15 10.88
N ALA A 201 -26.60 0.50 10.55
CA ALA A 201 -26.95 1.79 9.97
C ALA A 201 -26.69 2.97 10.93
N ASP A 202 -26.92 2.77 12.23
CA ASP A 202 -26.56 3.74 13.26
C ASP A 202 -25.04 3.93 13.35
N TYR A 203 -24.25 2.85 13.33
CA TYR A 203 -22.79 2.93 13.33
C TYR A 203 -22.24 3.68 12.11
N ASP A 204 -22.71 3.34 10.91
CA ASP A 204 -22.34 4.01 9.66
C ASP A 204 -22.75 5.49 9.63
N THR A 205 -23.84 5.85 10.32
CA THR A 205 -24.33 7.23 10.41
C THR A 205 -23.56 8.03 11.46
N LEU A 206 -23.28 7.43 12.62
CA LEU A 206 -22.41 7.99 13.67
C LEU A 206 -21.02 8.31 13.11
N ARG A 207 -20.40 7.35 12.42
CA ARG A 207 -19.04 7.51 11.86
C ARG A 207 -18.96 8.67 10.86
N ARG A 208 -19.97 8.83 9.99
CA ARG A 208 -20.05 9.96 9.05
C ARG A 208 -20.26 11.29 9.77
N ALA A 209 -21.18 11.34 10.73
CA ALA A 209 -21.45 12.57 11.46
C ALA A 209 -20.23 13.04 12.28
N LEU A 210 -19.48 12.13 12.92
CA LEU A 210 -18.28 12.48 13.68
C LEU A 210 -17.13 13.02 12.83
N ALA A 211 -17.15 12.84 11.51
CA ALA A 211 -16.19 13.48 10.61
C ALA A 211 -16.45 14.99 10.43
N GLU A 212 -17.69 15.43 10.67
CA GLU A 212 -18.16 16.81 10.53
C GLU A 212 -18.82 17.28 11.84
N PRO A 213 -18.03 17.59 12.89
CA PRO A 213 -18.56 18.15 14.12
C PRO A 213 -19.15 19.56 13.91
N PRO A 214 -20.02 20.03 14.82
CA PRO A 214 -20.54 21.40 14.79
C PRO A 214 -19.43 22.46 14.76
N LEU A 215 -19.69 23.60 14.11
CA LEU A 215 -18.75 24.72 14.02
C LEU A 215 -18.25 25.13 15.42
N GLY A 216 -16.94 25.31 15.58
CA GLY A 216 -16.32 25.67 16.86
C GLY A 216 -16.07 24.51 17.81
N PHE A 217 -16.57 23.31 17.53
CA PHE A 217 -16.35 22.09 18.31
C PHE A 217 -15.48 21.08 17.59
N ARG A 218 -14.81 20.21 18.35
CA ARG A 218 -13.99 19.10 17.82
C ARG A 218 -14.29 17.81 18.56
N ILE A 219 -14.03 16.66 17.93
CA ILE A 219 -14.10 15.36 18.59
C ILE A 219 -12.76 15.10 19.30
N ASP A 220 -12.74 15.19 20.63
CA ASP A 220 -11.56 14.87 21.46
C ASP A 220 -11.41 13.35 21.65
N ARG A 221 -12.52 12.61 21.71
CA ARG A 221 -12.52 11.14 21.88
C ARG A 221 -13.80 10.50 21.34
N ALA A 222 -13.68 9.44 20.56
CA ALA A 222 -14.82 8.66 20.08
C ALA A 222 -14.57 7.15 20.26
N GLU A 223 -15.00 6.62 21.40
CA GLU A 223 -14.99 5.19 21.70
C GLU A 223 -16.34 4.57 21.29
N ILE A 224 -16.62 4.58 19.99
CA ILE A 224 -17.84 3.96 19.44
C ILE A 224 -17.54 2.53 19.01
N LEU A 225 -18.14 1.61 19.75
CA LEU A 225 -18.15 0.20 19.45
C LEU A 225 -19.27 -0.11 18.43
N PRO A 226 -19.09 -1.05 17.48
CA PRO A 226 -20.14 -1.50 16.55
C PRO A 226 -21.45 -2.01 17.24
N PRO A 227 -22.52 -2.37 16.53
CA PRO A 227 -23.57 -3.22 17.11
C PRO A 227 -23.03 -4.64 17.39
N THR A 228 -23.76 -5.43 18.19
CA THR A 228 -23.54 -6.88 18.28
C THR A 228 -24.61 -7.58 17.44
N VAL A 229 -24.21 -8.47 16.53
CA VAL A 229 -25.08 -9.32 15.72
C VAL A 229 -24.94 -10.79 16.13
N SER A 230 -26.01 -11.57 16.02
CA SER A 230 -26.01 -13.01 16.33
C SER A 230 -25.61 -13.89 15.13
N ASP A 231 -25.86 -13.39 13.93
CA ASP A 231 -25.59 -14.00 12.63
C ASP A 231 -24.25 -13.51 12.05
N PHE A 232 -23.17 -13.69 12.82
CA PHE A 232 -21.85 -13.30 12.34
C PHE A 232 -21.41 -14.20 11.17
N GLN A 233 -21.43 -13.63 9.97
CA GLN A 233 -21.00 -14.22 8.71
C GLN A 233 -19.86 -13.40 8.12
N LEU A 234 -18.86 -14.03 7.50
CA LEU A 234 -17.79 -13.36 6.75
C LEU A 234 -17.49 -14.17 5.49
N ALA A 235 -17.48 -13.54 4.32
CA ALA A 235 -17.25 -14.21 3.05
C ALA A 235 -16.14 -13.53 2.24
N VAL A 236 -15.36 -14.36 1.56
CA VAL A 236 -14.35 -13.97 0.57
C VAL A 236 -14.66 -14.70 -0.72
N GLU A 237 -14.93 -13.95 -1.79
CA GLU A 237 -15.27 -14.47 -3.11
C GLU A 237 -14.18 -14.11 -4.12
N ARG A 238 -13.64 -15.13 -4.79
CA ARG A 238 -12.70 -14.97 -5.90
C ARG A 238 -13.46 -14.93 -7.21
N ARG A 239 -13.16 -13.93 -8.03
CA ARG A 239 -13.65 -13.78 -9.41
C ARG A 239 -12.61 -14.26 -10.41
N ARG A 240 -13.07 -14.64 -11.62
CA ARG A 240 -12.22 -15.10 -12.73
C ARG A 240 -11.18 -14.10 -13.23
N ASP A 241 -11.41 -12.81 -12.99
CA ASP A 241 -10.47 -11.72 -13.28
C ASP A 241 -9.36 -11.58 -12.23
N GLY A 242 -9.29 -12.52 -11.27
CA GLY A 242 -8.36 -12.51 -10.15
C GLY A 242 -8.83 -11.65 -8.97
N GLY A 243 -9.87 -10.83 -9.16
CA GLY A 243 -10.39 -9.93 -8.14
C GLY A 243 -11.03 -10.64 -6.95
N LEU A 244 -11.10 -9.93 -5.82
CA LEU A 244 -11.70 -10.40 -4.59
C LEU A 244 -12.88 -9.51 -4.17
N VAL A 245 -13.99 -10.13 -3.77
CA VAL A 245 -15.11 -9.45 -3.11
C VAL A 245 -15.15 -9.91 -1.65
N LEU A 246 -15.13 -8.95 -0.74
CA LEU A 246 -15.21 -9.17 0.71
C LEU A 246 -16.61 -8.77 1.18
N ASP A 247 -17.34 -9.66 1.83
CA ASP A 247 -18.74 -9.43 2.23
C ASP A 247 -19.02 -9.96 3.64
N GLY A 248 -20.08 -9.45 4.27
CA GLY A 248 -20.49 -9.79 5.64
C GLY A 248 -19.89 -8.87 6.71
N ASN A 249 -19.55 -9.45 7.85
CA ASN A 249 -19.26 -8.77 9.10
C ASN A 249 -17.79 -8.95 9.52
N VAL A 250 -17.20 -7.90 10.10
CA VAL A 250 -15.86 -7.89 10.68
C VAL A 250 -15.90 -7.29 12.08
N PRO A 251 -15.13 -7.77 13.08
CA PRO A 251 -15.33 -7.38 14.49
C PRO A 251 -15.02 -5.91 14.79
N SER A 252 -14.23 -5.25 13.94
CA SER A 252 -13.88 -3.83 14.06
C SER A 252 -13.42 -3.25 12.71
N GLU A 253 -13.37 -1.92 12.59
CA GLU A 253 -12.77 -1.24 11.43
C GLU A 253 -11.26 -1.50 11.30
N ALA A 254 -10.57 -1.84 12.40
CA ALA A 254 -9.16 -2.26 12.35
C ALA A 254 -9.02 -3.63 11.67
N ALA A 255 -9.85 -4.61 12.07
CA ALA A 255 -9.93 -5.92 11.41
C ALA A 255 -10.38 -5.80 9.94
N ARG A 256 -11.26 -4.84 9.63
CA ARG A 256 -11.61 -4.48 8.24
C ARG A 256 -10.40 -4.03 7.42
N GLY A 257 -9.57 -3.17 8.00
CA GLY A 257 -8.30 -2.73 7.41
C GLY A 257 -7.34 -3.90 7.16
N GLY A 258 -7.18 -4.79 8.14
CA GLY A 258 -6.35 -5.99 8.04
C GLY A 258 -6.82 -6.95 6.94
N LEU A 259 -8.12 -7.26 6.90
CA LEU A 259 -8.71 -8.11 5.86
C LEU A 259 -8.53 -7.51 4.46
N ARG A 260 -8.73 -6.19 4.29
CA ARG A 260 -8.47 -5.50 3.01
C ARG A 260 -7.01 -5.62 2.58
N ALA A 261 -6.05 -5.48 3.50
CA ALA A 261 -4.63 -5.60 3.19
C ALA A 261 -4.28 -7.02 2.74
N LEU A 262 -4.71 -8.04 3.49
CA LEU A 262 -4.55 -9.46 3.12
C LEU A 262 -5.18 -9.78 1.75
N ALA A 263 -6.36 -9.24 1.47
CA ALA A 263 -7.01 -9.41 0.17
C ALA A 263 -6.26 -8.69 -0.96
N ALA A 264 -5.73 -7.50 -0.74
CA ALA A 264 -4.95 -6.77 -1.74
C ALA A 264 -3.64 -7.51 -2.10
N GLU A 265 -2.99 -8.12 -1.11
CA GLU A 265 -1.83 -9.01 -1.34
C GLU A 265 -2.23 -10.26 -2.15
N ALA A 266 -3.29 -10.95 -1.75
CA ALA A 266 -3.77 -12.16 -2.42
C ALA A 266 -4.42 -11.93 -3.81
N ALA A 267 -4.80 -10.69 -4.13
CA ALA A 267 -5.33 -10.30 -5.43
C ALA A 267 -4.23 -10.05 -6.48
N GLU A 268 -2.94 -9.98 -6.08
CA GLU A 268 -1.79 -9.76 -6.97
C GLU A 268 -1.94 -8.55 -7.93
N GLY A 269 -2.61 -7.49 -7.46
CA GLY A 269 -2.90 -6.28 -8.24
C GLY A 269 -4.26 -6.25 -8.94
N ALA A 270 -5.06 -7.32 -8.86
CA ALA A 270 -6.46 -7.29 -9.25
C ALA A 270 -7.33 -6.47 -8.28
N PHE A 271 -8.54 -6.10 -8.69
CA PHE A 271 -9.43 -5.24 -7.92
C PHE A 271 -10.01 -5.95 -6.68
N VAL A 272 -10.09 -5.22 -5.56
CA VAL A 272 -10.71 -5.69 -4.31
C VAL A 272 -11.94 -4.82 -3.99
N ASP A 273 -13.11 -5.46 -3.94
CA ASP A 273 -14.40 -4.85 -3.57
C ASP A 273 -14.73 -5.17 -2.11
N ASP A 274 -14.51 -4.22 -1.20
CA ASP A 274 -14.79 -4.41 0.23
C ASP A 274 -16.17 -3.89 0.64
N ARG A 275 -17.13 -4.82 0.72
CA ARG A 275 -18.52 -4.60 1.13
C ARG A 275 -18.79 -4.94 2.59
N THR A 276 -17.77 -5.38 3.33
CA THR A 276 -17.93 -5.79 4.74
C THR A 276 -18.43 -4.66 5.64
N ARG A 277 -18.86 -4.96 6.86
CA ARG A 277 -19.28 -3.96 7.85
C ARG A 277 -18.76 -4.31 9.24
N ALA A 278 -18.41 -3.30 10.02
CA ALA A 278 -18.02 -3.51 11.41
C ALA A 278 -19.23 -3.94 12.26
N ALA A 279 -19.14 -5.11 12.87
CA ALA A 279 -20.14 -5.70 13.76
C ALA A 279 -19.44 -6.63 14.77
N ARG A 280 -19.75 -6.55 16.07
CA ARG A 280 -19.39 -7.63 17.01
C ARG A 280 -20.33 -8.82 16.83
N GLY A 281 -19.91 -10.00 17.26
CA GLY A 281 -20.67 -11.24 17.10
C GLY A 281 -19.76 -12.45 16.86
N LEU A 282 -18.51 -12.21 16.45
CA LEU A 282 -17.46 -13.21 16.46
C LEU A 282 -17.24 -13.73 17.90
N PRO A 283 -17.15 -15.06 18.11
CA PRO A 283 -16.82 -15.65 19.41
C PRO A 283 -15.49 -15.10 19.97
N ALA A 284 -15.42 -14.89 21.29
CA ALA A 284 -14.27 -14.23 21.92
C ALA A 284 -13.00 -15.10 21.98
N ASP A 285 -13.14 -16.41 21.78
CA ASP A 285 -12.08 -17.41 21.67
C ASP A 285 -11.47 -17.51 20.26
N LEU A 286 -12.11 -16.89 19.26
CA LEU A 286 -11.69 -16.94 17.86
C LEU A 286 -10.91 -15.68 17.45
N ASP A 287 -9.63 -15.84 17.09
CA ASP A 287 -8.82 -14.78 16.50
C ASP A 287 -9.38 -14.35 15.12
N ALA A 288 -9.79 -13.09 15.04
CA ALA A 288 -10.30 -12.45 13.84
C ALA A 288 -9.28 -12.43 12.70
N ASP A 289 -8.00 -12.22 13.00
CA ASP A 289 -6.96 -12.13 11.98
C ASP A 289 -6.58 -13.53 11.48
N ALA A 290 -6.63 -14.56 12.34
CA ALA A 290 -6.50 -15.95 11.91
C ALA A 290 -7.66 -16.38 11.00
N LEU A 291 -8.90 -15.99 11.33
CA LEU A 291 -10.05 -16.23 10.46
C LEU A 291 -9.90 -15.52 9.10
N ALA A 292 -9.51 -14.24 9.10
CA ALA A 292 -9.27 -13.48 7.88
C ALA A 292 -8.19 -14.14 6.99
N ARG A 293 -7.04 -14.50 7.57
CA ARG A 293 -5.96 -15.23 6.87
C ARG A 293 -6.44 -16.58 6.33
N ALA A 294 -7.23 -17.33 7.10
CA ALA A 294 -7.78 -18.62 6.68
C ALA A 294 -8.68 -18.48 5.44
N LEU A 295 -9.65 -17.55 5.47
CA LEU A 295 -10.59 -17.34 4.36
C LEU A 295 -9.87 -16.85 3.09
N VAL A 296 -8.96 -15.88 3.22
CA VAL A 296 -8.19 -15.35 2.09
C VAL A 296 -7.24 -16.40 1.50
N ARG A 297 -6.58 -17.22 2.34
CA ARG A 297 -5.72 -18.33 1.87
C ARG A 297 -6.50 -19.34 1.03
N VAL A 298 -7.68 -19.75 1.50
CA VAL A 298 -8.53 -20.71 0.75
C VAL A 298 -9.05 -20.06 -0.53
N ALA A 299 -9.42 -18.77 -0.53
CA ALA A 299 -9.86 -18.05 -1.74
C ALA A 299 -8.73 -17.90 -2.78
N GLY A 300 -7.47 -17.82 -2.34
CA GLY A 300 -6.29 -17.86 -3.21
C GLY A 300 -6.11 -19.19 -3.97
N LEU A 301 -6.69 -20.28 -3.47
CA LEU A 301 -6.69 -21.61 -4.09
C LEU A 301 -7.88 -21.85 -5.04
N LEU A 302 -8.77 -20.85 -5.20
CA LEU A 302 -9.91 -20.87 -6.13
C LEU A 302 -9.65 -19.99 -7.36
N SER A 303 -10.14 -20.43 -8.53
CA SER A 303 -10.13 -19.65 -9.77
C SER A 303 -11.41 -18.81 -9.93
N GLU A 304 -12.53 -19.34 -9.44
CA GLU A 304 -13.82 -18.68 -9.25
C GLU A 304 -14.51 -19.37 -8.07
N GLY A 305 -15.05 -18.64 -7.11
CA GLY A 305 -15.77 -19.27 -5.99
C GLY A 305 -15.86 -18.44 -4.72
N ARG A 306 -16.52 -18.98 -3.71
CA ARG A 306 -16.78 -18.31 -2.43
C ARG A 306 -16.39 -19.20 -1.25
N VAL A 307 -15.64 -18.60 -0.33
CA VAL A 307 -15.31 -19.12 1.00
C VAL A 307 -16.15 -18.34 2.02
N ARG A 308 -16.89 -19.02 2.90
CA ARG A 308 -17.80 -18.38 3.86
C ARG A 308 -17.60 -18.96 5.25
N TYR A 309 -17.33 -18.09 6.22
CA TYR A 309 -17.50 -18.38 7.64
C TYR A 309 -18.94 -18.04 8.07
N GLU A 310 -19.61 -18.98 8.71
CA GLU A 310 -20.93 -18.80 9.31
C GLU A 310 -21.16 -19.84 10.42
N GLY A 311 -21.71 -19.43 11.57
CA GLY A 311 -22.10 -20.36 12.64
C GLY A 311 -20.99 -21.25 13.17
N GLY A 312 -19.73 -20.77 13.18
CA GLY A 312 -18.57 -21.55 13.61
C GLY A 312 -18.02 -22.52 12.55
N ARG A 313 -18.44 -22.42 11.29
CA ARG A 313 -17.99 -23.29 10.18
C ARG A 313 -17.42 -22.50 9.02
N ILE A 314 -16.39 -23.03 8.35
CA ILE A 314 -15.92 -22.53 7.04
C ILE A 314 -16.44 -23.48 5.95
N SER A 315 -17.30 -22.97 5.08
CA SER A 315 -17.72 -23.64 3.84
C SER A 315 -17.00 -23.07 2.62
N VAL A 316 -16.85 -23.91 1.58
CA VAL A 316 -16.12 -23.56 0.35
C VAL A 316 -16.91 -24.04 -0.86
N SER A 317 -17.07 -23.17 -1.85
CA SER A 317 -17.81 -23.48 -3.08
C SER A 317 -17.15 -22.84 -4.32
N GLY A 318 -17.21 -23.53 -5.46
CA GLY A 318 -16.68 -23.04 -6.74
C GLY A 318 -15.58 -23.93 -7.32
N ASP A 319 -14.67 -23.35 -8.09
CA ASP A 319 -13.62 -24.06 -8.81
C ASP A 319 -12.26 -23.86 -8.16
N ALA A 320 -11.63 -24.97 -7.77
CA ALA A 320 -10.21 -24.97 -7.40
C ALA A 320 -9.33 -24.59 -8.61
N LEU A 321 -8.15 -24.01 -8.36
CA LEU A 321 -7.16 -23.72 -9.43
C LEU A 321 -6.78 -24.98 -10.21
N ASP A 322 -6.57 -26.07 -9.48
CA ASP A 322 -6.06 -27.35 -9.98
C ASP A 322 -6.41 -28.49 -9.00
N PRO A 323 -6.20 -29.77 -9.37
CA PRO A 323 -6.46 -30.90 -8.47
C PRO A 323 -5.65 -30.85 -7.17
N GLN A 324 -4.43 -30.27 -7.23
CA GLN A 324 -3.58 -30.10 -6.06
C GLN A 324 -4.21 -29.11 -5.07
N ALA A 325 -4.70 -27.96 -5.56
CA ALA A 325 -5.40 -26.96 -4.77
C ALA A 325 -6.66 -27.53 -4.10
N ARG A 326 -7.41 -28.42 -4.77
CA ARG A 326 -8.55 -29.13 -4.16
C ARG A 326 -8.14 -29.95 -2.94
N GLU A 327 -7.01 -30.67 -3.01
CA GLU A 327 -6.48 -31.44 -1.87
C GLU A 327 -5.83 -30.54 -0.80
N GLU A 328 -5.19 -29.42 -1.18
CA GLU A 328 -4.69 -28.41 -0.24
C GLU A 328 -5.84 -27.80 0.60
N ILE A 329 -6.97 -27.47 -0.04
CA ILE A 329 -8.18 -27.01 0.66
C ILE A 329 -8.74 -28.12 1.56
N ALA A 330 -8.84 -29.36 1.06
CA ALA A 330 -9.35 -30.49 1.84
C ALA A 330 -8.43 -30.86 3.02
N SER A 331 -7.12 -30.63 2.92
CA SER A 331 -6.17 -30.77 4.03
C SER A 331 -6.34 -29.65 5.05
N PHE A 332 -6.38 -28.39 4.57
CA PHE A 332 -6.54 -27.21 5.41
C PHE A 332 -7.79 -27.31 6.28
N LEU A 333 -8.93 -27.68 5.70
CA LEU A 333 -10.20 -27.82 6.41
C LEU A 333 -10.22 -28.94 7.47
N ARG A 334 -9.31 -29.93 7.38
CA ARG A 334 -9.21 -31.04 8.35
C ARG A 334 -8.24 -30.80 9.48
N ALA A 335 -7.17 -30.03 9.26
CA ALA A 335 -6.03 -29.95 10.19
C ALA A 335 -5.59 -28.54 10.57
N ASP A 336 -5.82 -27.54 9.71
CA ASP A 336 -5.22 -26.20 9.81
C ASP A 336 -6.26 -25.08 10.02
N VAL A 337 -7.53 -25.43 10.26
CA VAL A 337 -8.58 -24.45 10.59
C VAL A 337 -8.30 -23.76 11.93
N PRO A 338 -8.65 -22.46 12.09
CA PRO A 338 -8.49 -21.77 13.37
C PRO A 338 -9.24 -22.45 14.52
N SER A 339 -8.69 -22.37 15.73
CA SER A 339 -9.35 -22.83 16.96
C SER A 339 -10.77 -22.27 17.09
N GLY A 340 -11.73 -23.12 17.48
CA GLY A 340 -13.16 -22.73 17.56
C GLY A 340 -13.90 -22.75 16.22
N VAL A 341 -13.23 -23.11 15.12
CA VAL A 341 -13.83 -23.24 13.78
C VAL A 341 -13.84 -24.71 13.33
N SER A 342 -14.88 -25.10 12.61
CA SER A 342 -15.03 -26.44 12.01
C SER A 342 -15.18 -26.37 10.49
N ALA A 343 -14.96 -27.49 9.80
CA ALA A 343 -15.28 -27.59 8.38
C ALA A 343 -16.80 -27.59 8.16
N GLY A 344 -17.27 -26.77 7.23
CA GLY A 344 -18.62 -26.82 6.68
C GLY A 344 -18.65 -27.58 5.34
N ASP A 345 -19.65 -27.29 4.51
CA ASP A 345 -19.81 -27.92 3.20
C ASP A 345 -18.69 -27.53 2.23
N VAL A 346 -18.25 -28.51 1.43
CA VAL A 346 -17.18 -28.34 0.42
C VAL A 346 -17.72 -28.77 -0.94
N ALA A 347 -18.09 -27.79 -1.76
CA ALA A 347 -18.63 -27.97 -3.11
C ALA A 347 -17.62 -27.48 -4.15
N LEU A 348 -16.55 -28.25 -4.34
CA LEU A 348 -15.44 -27.92 -5.24
C LEU A 348 -15.49 -28.70 -6.56
N THR A 349 -15.46 -27.97 -7.67
CA THR A 349 -15.16 -28.49 -9.01
C THR A 349 -13.71 -28.20 -9.40
N VAL A 350 -13.18 -28.95 -10.36
CA VAL A 350 -11.93 -28.62 -11.06
C VAL A 350 -12.29 -28.47 -12.53
N ARG A 351 -12.22 -27.26 -13.07
CA ARG A 351 -12.36 -27.06 -14.52
C ARG A 351 -11.00 -27.31 -15.20
N PRO A 352 -10.97 -27.97 -16.37
CA PRO A 352 -9.76 -28.07 -17.17
C PRO A 352 -9.22 -26.67 -17.50
N LEU A 353 -7.93 -26.44 -17.28
CA LEU A 353 -7.32 -25.13 -17.48
C LEU A 353 -7.23 -24.83 -18.98
N SER A 354 -7.81 -23.71 -19.42
CA SER A 354 -7.74 -23.25 -20.81
C SER A 354 -7.62 -21.71 -20.88
N PRO A 355 -6.63 -21.15 -21.61
CA PRO A 355 -5.58 -21.86 -22.34
C PRO A 355 -4.55 -22.53 -21.41
N TYR A 356 -4.18 -23.77 -21.70
CA TYR A 356 -3.19 -24.51 -20.92
C TYR A 356 -1.78 -24.00 -21.23
N ARG A 357 -1.10 -23.37 -20.26
CA ARG A 357 0.18 -22.69 -20.50
C ARG A 357 1.37 -23.32 -19.76
N VAL A 358 2.48 -23.42 -20.48
CA VAL A 358 3.80 -23.80 -19.96
C VAL A 358 4.84 -22.84 -20.54
N VAL A 359 5.65 -22.19 -19.70
CA VAL A 359 6.68 -21.25 -20.15
C VAL A 359 8.01 -21.58 -19.47
N LEU A 360 9.01 -21.83 -20.30
CA LEU A 360 10.41 -22.00 -19.93
C LEU A 360 11.19 -20.80 -20.48
N ARG A 361 11.90 -20.09 -19.60
CA ARG A 361 12.72 -18.93 -19.96
C ARG A 361 14.18 -19.17 -19.58
N ARG A 362 15.11 -18.94 -20.50
CA ARG A 362 16.56 -19.00 -20.31
C ARG A 362 17.14 -17.60 -20.42
N ASP A 363 17.65 -17.13 -19.30
CA ASP A 363 18.54 -15.97 -19.19
C ASP A 363 19.99 -16.48 -19.07
N ALA A 364 20.98 -15.57 -19.02
CA ALA A 364 22.41 -15.94 -19.08
C ALA A 364 22.87 -16.96 -18.02
N ASP A 365 22.36 -16.84 -16.78
CA ASP A 365 22.81 -17.64 -15.63
C ASP A 365 21.70 -18.54 -15.02
N SER A 366 20.48 -18.50 -15.55
CA SER A 366 19.34 -19.22 -14.96
C SER A 366 18.25 -19.59 -15.96
N VAL A 367 17.55 -20.69 -15.64
CA VAL A 367 16.38 -21.16 -16.39
C VAL A 367 15.18 -21.24 -15.45
N THR A 368 14.15 -20.46 -15.73
CA THR A 368 12.90 -20.46 -14.94
C THR A 368 11.84 -21.30 -15.66
N LEU A 369 11.21 -22.22 -14.94
CA LEU A 369 10.10 -23.06 -15.40
C LEU A 369 8.81 -22.58 -14.73
N SER A 370 7.74 -22.36 -15.49
CA SER A 370 6.48 -21.81 -14.99
C SER A 370 5.27 -22.30 -15.79
N GLY A 371 4.08 -22.22 -15.19
CA GLY A 371 2.84 -22.78 -15.75
C GLY A 371 2.51 -24.17 -15.20
N HIS A 372 1.85 -25.00 -16.01
CA HIS A 372 1.18 -26.21 -15.55
C HIS A 372 1.67 -27.48 -16.27
N LEU A 373 1.69 -28.62 -15.57
CA LEU A 373 1.98 -29.94 -16.15
C LEU A 373 0.90 -30.96 -15.76
N PRO A 374 0.67 -32.00 -16.58
CA PRO A 374 -0.40 -32.97 -16.32
C PRO A 374 -0.15 -33.84 -15.09
N ASP A 375 1.13 -34.16 -14.82
CA ASP A 375 1.51 -35.09 -13.76
C ASP A 375 2.97 -34.85 -13.28
N ALA A 376 3.31 -35.47 -12.15
CA ALA A 376 4.65 -35.41 -11.58
C ALA A 376 5.71 -36.08 -12.47
N ALA A 377 5.35 -37.19 -13.15
CA ALA A 377 6.28 -37.91 -14.02
C ALA A 377 6.76 -37.05 -15.20
N THR A 378 5.90 -36.18 -15.73
CA THR A 378 6.21 -35.22 -16.79
C THR A 378 7.11 -34.11 -16.27
N ARG A 379 6.89 -33.63 -15.03
CA ARG A 379 7.81 -32.67 -14.35
C ARG A 379 9.20 -33.27 -14.19
N ASP A 380 9.30 -34.50 -13.71
CA ASP A 380 10.57 -35.17 -13.47
C ASP A 380 11.33 -35.44 -14.78
N ARG A 381 10.64 -35.87 -15.84
CA ARG A 381 11.21 -36.01 -17.19
C ARG A 381 11.72 -34.68 -17.74
N LEU A 382 10.93 -33.61 -17.60
CA LEU A 382 11.28 -32.26 -18.04
C LEU A 382 12.55 -31.77 -17.34
N ARG A 383 12.59 -31.88 -16.00
CA ARG A 383 13.71 -31.48 -15.16
C ARG A 383 14.96 -32.30 -15.48
N ALA A 384 14.85 -33.62 -15.59
CA ALA A 384 15.97 -34.49 -15.95
C ALA A 384 16.56 -34.15 -17.34
N ASN A 385 15.71 -33.87 -18.33
CA ASN A 385 16.14 -33.48 -19.68
C ASN A 385 16.95 -32.16 -19.67
N LEU A 386 16.48 -31.17 -18.90
CA LEU A 386 17.15 -29.88 -18.70
C LEU A 386 18.48 -30.02 -17.95
N THR A 387 18.48 -30.66 -16.77
CA THR A 387 19.69 -30.81 -15.93
C THR A 387 20.78 -31.65 -16.62
N ALA A 388 20.42 -32.56 -17.54
CA ALA A 388 21.40 -33.29 -18.35
C ALA A 388 22.10 -32.44 -19.44
N ARG A 389 21.61 -31.21 -19.71
CA ARG A 389 22.10 -30.32 -20.78
C ARG A 389 22.59 -28.97 -20.28
N LEU A 390 22.09 -28.52 -19.13
CA LEU A 390 22.44 -27.25 -18.47
C LEU A 390 23.41 -27.53 -17.33
N TYR A 391 24.68 -27.15 -17.50
CA TYR A 391 25.77 -27.49 -16.58
C TYR A 391 26.15 -26.35 -15.63
N ARG A 392 25.74 -25.10 -15.90
CA ARG A 392 26.12 -23.92 -15.11
C ARG A 392 24.92 -23.09 -14.65
N GLU A 393 23.81 -23.18 -15.36
CA GLU A 393 22.60 -22.39 -15.13
C GLU A 393 21.79 -22.92 -13.94
N ARG A 394 21.30 -22.03 -13.08
CA ARG A 394 20.39 -22.41 -12.00
C ARG A 394 18.98 -22.65 -12.56
N VAL A 395 18.46 -23.87 -12.40
CA VAL A 395 17.05 -24.18 -12.74
C VAL A 395 16.13 -23.80 -11.56
N VAL A 396 15.14 -22.94 -11.82
CA VAL A 396 14.12 -22.49 -10.87
C VAL A 396 12.77 -23.06 -11.29
N ASP A 397 12.27 -24.07 -10.58
CA ASP A 397 10.97 -24.69 -10.85
C ASP A 397 9.83 -23.96 -10.11
N ARG A 398 8.86 -23.43 -10.87
CA ARG A 398 7.59 -22.87 -10.38
C ARG A 398 6.38 -23.53 -11.07
N LEU A 399 6.54 -24.73 -11.62
CA LEU A 399 5.46 -25.47 -12.27
C LEU A 399 4.44 -25.97 -11.24
N ARG A 400 3.15 -26.01 -11.60
CA ARG A 400 2.07 -26.67 -10.84
C ARG A 400 1.55 -27.89 -11.60
N ILE A 401 0.86 -28.81 -10.92
CA ILE A 401 0.19 -29.95 -11.58
C ILE A 401 -1.28 -29.56 -11.79
N ALA A 402 -1.78 -29.59 -13.03
CA ALA A 402 -3.17 -29.24 -13.35
C ALA A 402 -3.73 -29.99 -14.56
N ASP A 403 -5.04 -30.24 -14.52
CA ASP A 403 -5.83 -30.85 -15.60
C ASP A 403 -6.10 -29.87 -16.75
N GLY A 404 -6.46 -30.42 -17.92
CA GLY A 404 -6.66 -29.65 -19.16
C GLY A 404 -5.45 -29.64 -20.09
N ALA A 405 -4.40 -30.40 -19.76
CA ALA A 405 -3.25 -30.55 -20.64
C ALA A 405 -3.68 -31.06 -22.03
N PRO A 406 -3.25 -30.43 -23.13
CA PRO A 406 -3.56 -30.88 -24.48
C PRO A 406 -2.92 -32.25 -24.75
N GLU A 407 -3.63 -33.13 -25.46
CA GLU A 407 -3.11 -34.44 -25.85
C GLU A 407 -1.77 -34.30 -26.58
N GLY A 408 -0.79 -35.12 -26.16
CA GLY A 408 0.57 -35.08 -26.67
C GLY A 408 1.49 -34.02 -26.05
N LEU A 409 1.07 -33.27 -25.02
CA LEU A 409 1.92 -32.23 -24.40
C LEU A 409 3.30 -32.76 -23.95
N SER A 410 3.34 -33.92 -23.29
CA SER A 410 4.60 -34.52 -22.81
C SER A 410 5.50 -34.99 -23.97
N GLU A 411 4.90 -35.43 -25.08
CA GLU A 411 5.59 -35.81 -26.33
C GLU A 411 6.11 -34.58 -27.09
N ALA A 412 5.35 -33.47 -27.10
CA ALA A 412 5.74 -32.21 -27.73
C ALA A 412 6.84 -31.47 -26.94
N LEU A 413 6.78 -31.51 -25.60
CA LEU A 413 7.78 -30.87 -24.73
C LEU A 413 9.16 -31.51 -24.86
N ALA A 414 9.27 -32.84 -25.01
CA ALA A 414 10.57 -33.52 -25.06
C ALA A 414 11.54 -33.04 -26.17
N PRO A 415 11.14 -32.94 -27.45
CA PRO A 415 11.97 -32.36 -28.51
C PRO A 415 12.08 -30.83 -28.38
N ALA A 416 11.05 -30.14 -27.91
CA ALA A 416 11.08 -28.68 -27.75
C ALA A 416 12.06 -28.20 -26.68
N VAL A 417 12.13 -28.91 -25.55
CA VAL A 417 13.11 -28.67 -24.47
C VAL A 417 14.53 -28.98 -24.94
N SER A 418 14.68 -30.04 -25.73
CA SER A 418 15.96 -30.38 -26.36
C SER A 418 16.43 -29.29 -27.33
N ALA A 419 15.51 -28.66 -28.07
CA ALA A 419 15.79 -27.53 -28.94
C ALA A 419 16.10 -26.24 -28.15
N PHE A 420 15.30 -25.93 -27.13
CA PHE A 420 15.49 -24.79 -26.23
C PHE A 420 16.84 -24.82 -25.51
N ALA A 421 17.32 -25.99 -25.10
CA ALA A 421 18.65 -26.16 -24.48
C ALA A 421 19.83 -25.82 -25.41
N LEU A 422 19.62 -25.70 -26.73
CA LEU A 422 20.62 -25.27 -27.71
C LEU A 422 20.63 -23.76 -27.97
N LEU A 423 19.66 -23.00 -27.44
CA LEU A 423 19.62 -21.54 -27.53
C LEU A 423 20.51 -20.90 -26.45
N VAL A 424 21.16 -19.78 -26.75
CA VAL A 424 21.98 -19.02 -25.79
C VAL A 424 21.09 -18.36 -24.74
N SER A 425 20.04 -17.69 -25.19
CA SER A 425 18.97 -17.05 -24.43
C SER A 425 17.65 -17.30 -25.17
N GLY A 426 16.52 -17.32 -24.46
CA GLY A 426 15.24 -17.52 -25.13
C GLY A 426 14.07 -17.92 -24.25
N GLU A 427 12.93 -18.13 -24.90
CA GLU A 427 11.67 -18.54 -24.32
C GLU A 427 11.05 -19.68 -25.14
N LEU A 428 10.70 -20.76 -24.46
CA LEU A 428 9.83 -21.81 -24.98
C LEU A 428 8.48 -21.68 -24.25
N ALA A 429 7.45 -21.27 -24.98
CA ALA A 429 6.10 -21.12 -24.46
C ALA A 429 5.12 -22.00 -25.23
N VAL A 430 4.38 -22.84 -24.50
CA VAL A 430 3.25 -23.63 -24.98
C VAL A 430 1.96 -22.97 -24.51
N SER A 431 0.97 -22.86 -25.41
CA SER A 431 -0.40 -22.43 -25.13
C SER A 431 -1.34 -23.38 -25.88
N ASP A 432 -2.01 -24.27 -25.15
CA ASP A 432 -2.73 -25.41 -25.70
C ASP A 432 -1.85 -26.17 -26.71
N ARG A 433 -2.34 -26.47 -27.92
CA ARG A 433 -1.56 -27.14 -28.98
C ARG A 433 -0.64 -26.21 -29.79
N THR A 434 -0.43 -24.96 -29.35
CA THR A 434 0.51 -24.02 -29.99
C THR A 434 1.80 -23.94 -29.20
N LEU A 435 2.92 -24.26 -29.85
CA LEU A 435 4.26 -24.21 -29.28
C LEU A 435 5.06 -23.09 -29.96
N SER A 436 5.48 -22.09 -29.20
CA SER A 436 6.38 -21.04 -29.65
C SER A 436 7.76 -21.21 -29.04
N LEU A 437 8.80 -21.15 -29.88
CA LEU A 437 10.19 -21.14 -29.46
C LEU A 437 10.84 -19.86 -30.00
N ARG A 438 11.31 -19.00 -29.11
CA ARG A 438 12.00 -17.74 -29.46
C ARG A 438 13.35 -17.67 -28.78
N GLY A 439 14.33 -17.04 -29.41
CA GLY A 439 15.61 -16.77 -28.77
C GLY A 439 16.79 -16.68 -29.72
N GLU A 440 17.98 -16.60 -29.15
CA GLU A 440 19.24 -16.43 -29.87
C GLU A 440 19.96 -17.77 -30.05
N SER A 441 20.38 -18.06 -31.27
CA SER A 441 21.37 -19.10 -31.56
C SER A 441 22.74 -18.48 -31.84
N LEU A 442 23.79 -19.20 -31.46
CA LEU A 442 25.17 -18.80 -31.73
C LEU A 442 25.53 -18.88 -33.23
N TYR A 443 24.78 -19.64 -34.03
CA TYR A 443 25.05 -19.85 -35.46
C TYR A 443 23.75 -19.86 -36.29
N ALA A 444 23.75 -19.18 -37.45
CA ALA A 444 22.58 -19.05 -38.32
C ALA A 444 22.04 -20.39 -38.81
N GLU A 445 22.93 -21.25 -39.27
CA GLU A 445 22.56 -22.57 -39.78
C GLU A 445 22.03 -23.49 -38.67
N SER A 446 22.51 -23.32 -37.43
CA SER A 446 21.99 -24.05 -36.28
C SER A 446 20.57 -23.60 -35.96
N GLY A 447 20.30 -22.29 -35.92
CA GLY A 447 18.96 -21.74 -35.69
C GLY A 447 17.93 -22.19 -36.75
N ALA A 448 18.29 -22.13 -38.03
CA ALA A 448 17.43 -22.58 -39.12
C ALA A 448 17.12 -24.09 -39.05
N ARG A 449 18.15 -24.93 -38.87
CA ARG A 449 17.97 -26.39 -38.71
C ARG A 449 17.19 -26.76 -37.45
N LEU A 450 17.30 -25.97 -36.38
CA LEU A 450 16.55 -26.16 -35.13
C LEU A 450 15.05 -26.03 -35.38
N ALA A 451 14.62 -24.96 -36.06
CA ALA A 451 13.21 -24.70 -36.37
C ALA A 451 12.58 -25.79 -37.25
N GLU A 452 13.28 -26.22 -38.30
CA GLU A 452 12.82 -27.30 -39.19
C GLU A 452 12.74 -28.65 -38.45
N THR A 453 13.74 -28.97 -37.62
CA THR A 453 13.79 -30.22 -36.86
C THR A 453 12.70 -30.27 -35.79
N LEU A 454 12.48 -29.15 -35.09
CA LEU A 454 11.39 -29.02 -34.11
C LEU A 454 10.03 -29.21 -34.76
N THR A 455 9.78 -28.59 -35.92
CA THR A 455 8.52 -28.69 -36.65
C THR A 455 8.23 -30.13 -37.10
N ARG A 456 9.25 -30.88 -37.54
CA ARG A 456 9.12 -32.31 -37.90
C ARG A 456 8.92 -33.24 -36.70
N ALA A 457 9.34 -32.83 -35.51
CA ALA A 457 9.28 -33.64 -34.29
C ALA A 457 7.95 -33.50 -33.51
N MET A 458 7.00 -32.70 -33.98
CA MET A 458 5.74 -32.48 -33.27
C MET A 458 4.69 -33.59 -33.47
N PRO A 459 3.84 -33.86 -32.46
CA PRO A 459 2.64 -34.67 -32.63
C PRO A 459 1.64 -34.04 -33.61
N ARG A 460 0.72 -34.85 -34.14
CA ARG A 460 -0.33 -34.36 -35.04
C ARG A 460 -1.25 -33.35 -34.34
N GLY A 461 -1.63 -32.30 -35.05
CA GLY A 461 -2.51 -31.25 -34.53
C GLY A 461 -1.81 -30.16 -33.70
N TRP A 462 -0.48 -30.20 -33.58
CA TRP A 462 0.33 -29.16 -32.95
C TRP A 462 0.80 -28.11 -33.98
N THR A 463 0.84 -26.85 -33.56
CA THR A 463 1.34 -25.71 -34.37
C THR A 463 2.64 -25.19 -33.78
N VAL A 464 3.69 -25.07 -34.59
CA VAL A 464 5.00 -24.53 -34.14
C VAL A 464 5.23 -23.13 -34.69
N GLN A 465 5.68 -22.23 -33.81
CA GLN A 465 6.16 -20.90 -34.13
C GLN A 465 7.61 -20.76 -33.63
N ALA A 466 8.57 -21.16 -34.47
CA ALA A 466 9.99 -21.03 -34.16
C ALA A 466 10.55 -19.74 -34.79
N ALA A 467 10.97 -18.80 -33.95
CA ALA A 467 11.65 -17.57 -34.34
C ALA A 467 13.01 -17.51 -33.64
N VAL A 468 14.01 -18.14 -34.26
CA VAL A 468 15.38 -18.22 -33.73
C VAL A 468 16.25 -17.25 -34.51
N GLU A 469 16.71 -16.20 -33.84
CA GLU A 469 17.59 -15.18 -34.42
C GLU A 469 19.05 -15.49 -34.13
N THR A 470 19.96 -14.85 -34.87
CA THR A 470 21.40 -14.91 -34.60
C THR A 470 21.88 -13.65 -33.96
N ARG A 471 22.80 -13.80 -33.00
CA ARG A 471 23.47 -12.69 -32.31
C ARG A 471 24.12 -11.65 -33.25
N ASP A 472 24.56 -12.06 -34.44
CA ASP A 472 25.20 -11.19 -35.45
C ASP A 472 24.27 -10.84 -36.64
N GLY A 473 22.95 -10.77 -36.40
CA GLY A 473 21.93 -11.05 -37.41
C GLY A 473 21.12 -9.93 -38.06
N ARG A 474 21.21 -8.62 -37.69
CA ARG A 474 20.58 -7.51 -38.46
C ARG A 474 20.97 -6.10 -37.95
N GLU A 475 22.07 -5.55 -38.45
CA GLU A 475 22.03 -4.15 -38.93
C GLU A 475 21.69 -4.20 -40.44
N PRO A 476 20.87 -3.28 -40.97
CA PRO A 476 20.58 -3.25 -42.39
C PRO A 476 21.87 -2.95 -43.17
N ARG A 477 22.28 -3.86 -44.07
CA ARG A 477 23.39 -3.57 -45.00
C ARG A 477 23.03 -2.32 -45.78
N GLN A 478 23.87 -1.30 -45.69
CA GLN A 478 23.79 -0.16 -46.59
C GLN A 478 24.14 -0.62 -48.00
N ASP A 479 23.49 -0.04 -49.00
CA ASP A 479 23.82 -0.32 -50.40
C ASP A 479 25.24 0.17 -50.75
N ALA A 480 25.81 -0.39 -51.81
CA ALA A 480 27.20 -0.11 -52.18
C ALA A 480 27.46 1.37 -52.50
N ASP A 481 26.46 2.09 -53.03
CA ASP A 481 26.59 3.50 -53.39
C ASP A 481 26.50 4.41 -52.15
N SER A 482 25.62 4.10 -51.19
CA SER A 482 25.59 4.76 -49.87
C SER A 482 26.88 4.52 -49.07
N CYS A 483 27.37 3.27 -49.04
CA CYS A 483 28.66 2.95 -48.41
C CYS A 483 29.81 3.73 -49.05
N ARG A 484 29.85 3.81 -50.39
CA ARG A 484 30.84 4.61 -51.13
C ARG A 484 30.75 6.10 -50.78
N ALA A 485 29.55 6.68 -50.77
CA ALA A 485 29.33 8.09 -50.46
C ALA A 485 29.79 8.46 -49.04
N LEU A 486 29.47 7.63 -48.04
CA LEU A 486 29.89 7.83 -46.65
C LEU A 486 31.41 7.71 -46.47
N PHE A 487 32.05 6.75 -47.16
CA PHE A 487 33.50 6.63 -47.15
C PHE A 487 34.17 7.83 -47.80
N GLN A 488 33.64 8.31 -48.93
CA GLN A 488 34.16 9.49 -49.63
C GLN A 488 33.98 10.77 -48.81
N SER A 489 32.86 10.96 -48.10
CA SER A 489 32.67 12.14 -47.25
C SER A 489 33.64 12.14 -46.06
N GLU A 490 33.76 11.03 -45.33
CA GLU A 490 34.65 10.93 -44.16
C GLU A 490 36.14 11.07 -44.55
N ALA A 491 36.51 10.60 -45.74
CA ALA A 491 37.84 10.78 -46.30
C ALA A 491 38.12 12.23 -46.75
N THR A 492 37.15 12.90 -47.37
CA THR A 492 37.34 14.21 -48.01
C THR A 492 37.31 15.37 -47.01
N ASP A 493 36.47 15.31 -45.98
CA ASP A 493 36.33 16.39 -44.98
C ASP A 493 37.58 16.56 -44.09
N ARG A 494 38.44 15.53 -44.00
CA ARG A 494 39.54 15.47 -43.04
C ARG A 494 40.92 15.50 -43.70
N ARG A 495 41.46 16.72 -43.88
CA ARG A 495 42.81 16.96 -44.40
C ARG A 495 43.92 16.45 -43.46
N LEU A 496 44.31 15.19 -43.60
CA LEU A 496 45.48 14.63 -42.91
C LEU A 496 46.77 14.91 -43.70
N ARG A 497 47.81 15.36 -43.00
CA ARG A 497 49.10 15.73 -43.59
C ARG A 497 50.24 15.06 -42.87
N PHE A 498 51.11 14.40 -43.63
CA PHE A 498 52.40 13.90 -43.15
C PHE A 498 53.40 15.04 -42.96
N GLU A 499 54.45 14.78 -42.17
CA GLU A 499 55.62 15.64 -42.15
C GLU A 499 56.51 15.41 -43.39
N PRO A 500 57.13 16.47 -43.94
CA PRO A 500 58.07 16.33 -45.05
C PRO A 500 59.18 15.32 -44.75
N GLY A 501 59.34 14.33 -45.63
CA GLY A 501 60.29 13.22 -45.49
C GLY A 501 59.86 12.08 -44.56
N SER A 502 58.74 12.19 -43.82
CA SER A 502 58.30 11.17 -42.86
C SER A 502 57.08 10.37 -43.31
N ALA A 503 57.04 9.09 -42.90
CA ALA A 503 55.88 8.21 -43.02
C ALA A 503 55.16 7.96 -41.67
N LEU A 504 55.59 8.61 -40.58
CA LEU A 504 54.98 8.43 -39.25
C LEU A 504 53.58 9.02 -39.16
N LEU A 505 52.67 8.27 -38.53
CA LEU A 505 51.31 8.72 -38.22
C LEU A 505 51.31 9.60 -36.97
N LYS A 506 50.70 10.78 -37.07
CA LYS A 506 50.49 11.69 -35.93
C LYS A 506 49.20 11.36 -35.19
N ALA A 507 49.07 11.84 -33.95
CA ALA A 507 47.84 11.72 -33.15
C ALA A 507 46.56 12.19 -33.86
N SER A 508 46.68 13.14 -34.81
CA SER A 508 45.56 13.60 -35.64
C SER A 508 45.03 12.57 -36.65
N PHE A 509 45.81 11.54 -36.99
CA PHE A 509 45.42 10.49 -37.93
C PHE A 509 44.50 9.45 -37.29
N TYR A 510 44.63 9.18 -35.98
CA TYR A 510 43.92 8.08 -35.33
C TYR A 510 42.38 8.26 -35.36
N PRO A 511 41.78 9.39 -34.92
CA PRO A 511 40.31 9.49 -34.90
C PRO A 511 39.65 9.36 -36.28
N PRO A 512 40.21 9.92 -37.39
CA PRO A 512 39.71 9.65 -38.74
C PRO A 512 39.87 8.20 -39.20
N LEU A 513 41.01 7.57 -38.94
CA LEU A 513 41.26 6.18 -39.34
C LEU A 513 40.38 5.20 -38.53
N ASP A 514 40.11 5.49 -37.26
CA ASP A 514 39.15 4.77 -36.43
C ASP A 514 37.71 4.92 -36.96
N ALA A 515 37.31 6.11 -37.39
CA ALA A 515 36.01 6.35 -38.01
C ALA A 515 35.84 5.57 -39.32
N LEU A 516 36.87 5.53 -40.16
CA LEU A 516 36.90 4.74 -41.40
C LEU A 516 36.88 3.22 -41.10
N ALA A 517 37.61 2.75 -40.10
CA ALA A 517 37.57 1.35 -39.67
C ALA A 517 36.23 0.95 -39.04
N ALA A 518 35.54 1.86 -38.35
CA ALA A 518 34.18 1.66 -37.87
C ALA A 518 33.17 1.60 -39.03
N LEU A 519 33.33 2.44 -40.06
CA LEU A 519 32.51 2.40 -41.26
C LEU A 519 32.75 1.13 -42.09
N ALA A 520 34.01 0.66 -42.18
CA ALA A 520 34.37 -0.59 -42.86
C ALA A 520 33.69 -1.84 -42.28
N LYS A 521 33.43 -1.85 -40.97
CA LYS A 521 32.71 -2.95 -40.29
C LYS A 521 31.23 -3.01 -40.70
N ARG A 522 30.64 -1.86 -41.06
CA ARG A 522 29.26 -1.74 -41.59
C ARG A 522 29.15 -1.97 -43.10
N CYS A 523 30.26 -1.80 -43.83
CA CYS A 523 30.37 -1.97 -45.28
C CYS A 523 31.34 -3.12 -45.66
N PRO A 524 31.01 -4.40 -45.36
CA PRO A 524 31.95 -5.52 -45.46
C PRO A 524 32.43 -5.85 -46.87
N ASP A 525 31.64 -5.51 -47.89
CA ASP A 525 31.92 -5.84 -49.30
C ASP A 525 32.83 -4.81 -49.99
N LEU A 526 32.87 -3.58 -49.49
CA LEU A 526 33.55 -2.42 -50.08
C LEU A 526 35.06 -2.64 -50.24
N LYS A 527 35.59 -2.29 -51.41
CA LYS A 527 37.04 -2.18 -51.68
C LYS A 527 37.55 -0.75 -51.53
N VAL A 528 38.49 -0.57 -50.60
CA VAL A 528 39.16 0.70 -50.29
C VAL A 528 40.60 0.66 -50.78
N ALA A 529 40.96 1.56 -51.69
CA ALA A 529 42.35 1.82 -52.03
C ALA A 529 42.96 2.87 -51.10
N VAL A 530 44.18 2.61 -50.62
CA VAL A 530 44.93 3.54 -49.76
C VAL A 530 46.09 4.13 -50.54
N LEU A 531 46.12 5.46 -50.66
CA LEU A 531 47.17 6.20 -51.36
C LEU A 531 47.98 7.07 -50.40
N GLY A 532 49.32 6.96 -50.48
CA GLY A 532 50.24 7.81 -49.74
C GLY A 532 50.72 8.98 -50.60
N PRO A 533 50.49 10.25 -50.21
CA PRO A 533 50.88 11.39 -51.02
C PRO A 533 52.40 11.62 -50.99
N THR A 534 52.95 12.11 -52.11
CA THR A 534 54.32 12.65 -52.19
C THR A 534 54.39 14.06 -51.61
N ASP A 535 55.56 14.47 -51.12
CA ASP A 535 55.75 15.85 -50.65
C ASP A 535 55.69 16.88 -51.80
N PRO A 536 55.20 18.11 -51.55
CA PRO A 536 55.25 19.19 -52.52
C PRO A 536 56.69 19.52 -52.96
N PRO A 537 56.92 19.92 -54.23
CA PRO A 537 58.23 20.31 -54.70
C PRO A 537 58.78 21.51 -53.90
N GLY A 538 60.02 21.40 -53.41
CA GLY A 538 60.67 22.40 -52.56
C GLY A 538 60.56 22.14 -51.04
N SER A 539 59.86 21.09 -50.62
CA SER A 539 59.84 20.64 -49.22
C SER A 539 61.24 20.23 -48.74
N LYS A 540 61.67 20.73 -47.58
CA LYS A 540 62.91 20.28 -46.91
C LYS A 540 62.55 19.24 -45.85
N PRO A 541 63.23 18.08 -45.79
CA PRO A 541 63.07 17.13 -44.68
C PRO A 541 63.37 17.83 -43.36
N ILE A 542 62.50 17.64 -42.37
CA ILE A 542 62.78 18.06 -40.99
C ILE A 542 63.59 16.92 -40.35
N PRO A 543 64.78 17.18 -39.77
CA PRO A 543 65.52 16.14 -39.06
C PRO A 543 64.65 15.54 -37.95
N GLU A 544 64.51 14.22 -37.97
CA GLU A 544 63.71 13.47 -37.02
C GLU A 544 64.22 13.72 -35.60
N LYS A 545 63.35 14.23 -34.74
CA LYS A 545 63.67 14.58 -33.36
C LYS A 545 62.92 13.61 -32.46
N ASP A 546 63.65 12.79 -31.71
CA ASP A 546 63.08 11.79 -30.82
C ASP A 546 61.99 12.39 -29.92
N PRO A 547 60.84 11.71 -29.75
CA PRO A 547 59.72 12.25 -28.99
C PRO A 547 60.05 12.35 -27.49
N GLU A 548 60.25 13.58 -27.04
CA GLU A 548 60.35 13.96 -25.63
C GLU A 548 59.01 13.67 -24.91
N PRO A 549 59.00 12.92 -23.78
CA PRO A 549 57.75 12.47 -23.16
C PRO A 549 57.01 13.62 -22.47
N ALA A 550 55.80 13.91 -22.95
CA ALA A 550 54.90 14.90 -22.36
C ALA A 550 54.31 14.44 -21.00
N PRO A 551 54.03 15.36 -20.07
CA PRO A 551 53.70 15.01 -18.68
C PRO A 551 52.28 14.46 -18.50
N ALA A 552 52.13 13.55 -17.54
CA ALA A 552 50.83 12.99 -17.16
C ALA A 552 49.92 14.02 -16.48
N ALA A 553 48.75 14.27 -17.06
CA ALA A 553 47.67 15.02 -16.43
C ALA A 553 46.81 14.11 -15.52
N ALA A 554 46.35 14.65 -14.40
CA ALA A 554 45.66 13.89 -13.36
C ALA A 554 44.20 13.55 -13.69
N ALA A 555 43.74 12.39 -13.20
CA ALA A 555 42.33 12.07 -13.06
C ALA A 555 42.07 11.51 -11.65
N ASP A 556 41.16 12.13 -10.91
CA ASP A 556 40.75 11.77 -9.55
C ASP A 556 39.89 10.49 -9.53
N THR A 557 40.31 9.47 -8.77
CA THR A 557 39.36 8.55 -8.10
C THR A 557 39.94 7.97 -6.80
N LYS A 558 39.21 8.17 -5.68
CA LYS A 558 39.36 7.46 -4.38
C LYS A 558 39.22 5.94 -4.61
N LYS A 559 39.77 4.96 -3.87
CA LYS A 559 39.95 4.69 -2.40
C LYS A 559 40.58 3.25 -2.28
N PRO A 560 41.01 2.66 -1.13
CA PRO A 560 41.70 3.13 0.09
C PRO A 560 43.13 2.54 0.29
N SER A 561 43.77 3.01 1.36
CA SER A 561 45.01 2.57 2.02
C SER A 561 45.34 1.07 2.17
N ALA A 562 46.64 0.75 1.94
CA ALA A 562 47.44 -0.11 2.83
C ALA A 562 48.96 0.27 2.75
N LYS A 563 49.63 0.37 3.91
CA LYS A 563 51.09 0.55 4.10
C LYS A 563 51.71 -0.82 4.49
N PRO A 564 53.05 -1.04 4.59
CA PRO A 564 54.15 -0.07 4.55
C PRO A 564 55.42 -0.44 3.73
N ALA A 565 56.32 0.56 3.59
CA ALA A 565 57.74 0.47 3.16
C ALA A 565 58.65 0.02 4.35
N PRO A 566 60.03 -0.05 4.29
CA PRO A 566 61.03 0.48 3.34
C PRO A 566 62.01 -0.64 2.81
N SER A 567 63.23 -0.44 2.26
CA SER A 567 64.16 0.71 2.24
C SER A 567 65.22 0.72 1.11
N LYS A 568 65.96 1.85 1.10
CA LYS A 568 67.26 2.23 0.49
C LYS A 568 68.40 1.22 0.83
N ALA A 569 69.57 1.14 0.19
CA ALA A 569 70.32 1.97 -0.78
C ALA A 569 71.28 1.04 -1.61
N GLN A 570 72.29 1.43 -2.41
CA GLN A 570 72.90 2.75 -2.72
C GLN A 570 73.44 2.79 -4.19
N ASP A 571 74.64 3.36 -4.45
CA ASP A 571 75.12 3.76 -5.80
C ASP A 571 76.67 3.86 -5.91
N LYS A 572 77.19 3.92 -7.16
CA LYS A 572 78.57 4.28 -7.62
C LYS A 572 79.69 3.22 -7.50
N ALA A 573 80.73 3.20 -8.36
CA ALA A 573 80.97 3.72 -9.73
C ALA A 573 82.39 3.29 -10.18
N GLN A 574 82.74 3.39 -11.47
CA GLN A 574 84.03 3.86 -12.07
C GLN A 574 84.24 3.33 -13.52
N THR A 575 84.28 4.20 -14.57
CA THR A 575 85.47 4.80 -15.27
C THR A 575 86.40 3.80 -16.01
N LYS A 576 87.05 4.06 -17.16
CA LYS A 576 87.22 5.24 -18.05
C LYS A 576 87.72 4.75 -19.45
N THR A 577 87.41 5.52 -20.50
CA THR A 577 88.21 6.03 -21.68
C THR A 577 89.70 5.62 -21.89
N PRO A 578 90.43 5.98 -23.00
CA PRO A 578 90.06 6.68 -24.28
C PRO A 578 90.78 6.19 -25.60
N ALA A 579 90.54 6.95 -26.70
CA ALA A 579 91.51 7.36 -27.77
C ALA A 579 91.80 6.42 -28.97
N GLN A 580 92.25 6.87 -30.17
CA GLN A 580 92.11 8.12 -30.96
C GLN A 580 92.62 7.89 -32.42
N LYS A 581 92.02 8.58 -33.41
CA LYS A 581 92.39 8.91 -34.84
C LYS A 581 93.86 8.74 -35.35
N PRO A 582 94.19 8.81 -36.68
CA PRO A 582 93.37 9.23 -37.86
C PRO A 582 93.64 8.50 -39.24
N ASP A 583 93.05 9.08 -40.31
CA ASP A 583 93.51 9.20 -41.71
C ASP A 583 92.98 8.27 -42.83
N THR A 584 93.17 8.76 -44.07
CA THR A 584 92.13 8.85 -45.12
C THR A 584 92.45 7.99 -46.35
N ALA A 585 91.45 7.28 -46.89
CA ALA A 585 91.44 6.83 -48.29
C ALA A 585 90.01 6.69 -48.82
N ALA A 586 89.78 7.10 -50.07
CA ALA A 586 88.53 6.85 -50.79
C ALA A 586 88.70 5.66 -51.75
N GLN A 587 87.71 4.76 -51.82
CA GLN A 587 87.20 4.13 -53.06
C GLN A 587 86.12 3.06 -52.81
N ALA A 588 85.45 2.66 -53.91
CA ALA A 588 84.54 1.52 -54.09
C ALA A 588 83.09 1.61 -53.53
N LYS A 589 82.14 1.89 -54.44
CA LYS A 589 80.76 1.37 -54.38
C LYS A 589 80.78 -0.15 -54.62
N PRO A 590 79.91 -0.91 -53.95
CA PRO A 590 78.91 -1.70 -54.68
C PRO A 590 77.47 -1.24 -54.41
N ALA A 591 76.50 -1.79 -55.16
CA ALA A 591 75.09 -1.42 -55.10
C ALA A 591 74.32 -2.07 -53.92
N VAL A 592 73.26 -1.38 -53.48
CA VAL A 592 72.32 -1.76 -52.41
C VAL A 592 70.91 -1.36 -52.91
N PRO A 593 69.83 -2.14 -52.67
CA PRO A 593 68.63 -2.14 -53.53
C PRO A 593 67.63 -1.01 -53.28
N ASP A 594 66.68 -0.87 -54.21
CA ASP A 594 65.68 0.20 -54.29
C ASP A 594 64.94 0.48 -52.97
N GLU A 595 65.13 1.69 -52.42
CA GLU A 595 64.30 2.19 -51.34
C GLU A 595 62.84 2.36 -51.83
N PRO A 596 61.83 1.87 -51.09
CA PRO A 596 60.43 2.11 -51.45
C PRO A 596 60.14 3.61 -51.40
N SER A 597 59.52 4.16 -52.43
CA SER A 597 59.17 5.58 -52.50
C SER A 597 58.39 6.04 -51.26
N LEU A 598 58.60 7.29 -50.83
CA LEU A 598 57.94 7.86 -49.65
C LEU A 598 56.40 7.72 -49.69
N ALA A 599 55.81 7.81 -50.88
CA ALA A 599 54.41 7.51 -51.14
C ALA A 599 54.00 6.07 -50.73
N ARG A 600 54.80 5.07 -51.12
CA ARG A 600 54.57 3.66 -50.77
C ARG A 600 54.75 3.40 -49.28
N GLN A 601 55.72 4.04 -48.63
CA GLN A 601 55.92 3.95 -47.17
C GLN A 601 54.70 4.51 -46.41
N ARG A 602 54.21 5.69 -46.81
CA ARG A 602 53.00 6.31 -46.24
C ARG A 602 51.74 5.46 -46.44
N ALA A 603 51.56 4.88 -47.63
CA ALA A 603 50.43 3.98 -47.91
C ALA A 603 50.45 2.73 -47.00
N LEU A 604 51.64 2.14 -46.79
CA LEU A 604 51.80 0.98 -45.91
C LEU A 604 51.45 1.30 -44.46
N ALA A 605 51.96 2.40 -43.90
CA ALA A 605 51.68 2.81 -42.51
C ALA A 605 50.17 3.02 -42.25
N LEU A 606 49.45 3.64 -43.20
CA LEU A 606 47.99 3.79 -43.14
C LEU A 606 47.26 2.45 -43.21
N THR A 607 47.71 1.56 -44.11
CA THR A 607 47.11 0.22 -44.31
C THR A 607 47.28 -0.65 -43.07
N GLU A 608 48.47 -0.63 -42.45
CA GLU A 608 48.78 -1.35 -41.21
C GLU A 608 47.91 -0.90 -40.04
N TYR A 609 47.75 0.43 -39.87
CA TYR A 609 46.87 0.97 -38.84
C TYR A 609 45.40 0.59 -39.08
N LEU A 610 44.90 0.70 -40.32
CA LEU A 610 43.51 0.35 -40.65
C LEU A 610 43.20 -1.14 -40.43
N MET A 611 44.16 -2.04 -40.69
CA MET A 611 44.04 -3.46 -40.31
C MET A 611 43.99 -3.63 -38.79
N THR A 612 44.84 -2.92 -38.05
CA THR A 612 44.86 -2.94 -36.57
C THR A 612 43.55 -2.41 -35.96
N ALA A 613 42.96 -1.37 -36.54
CA ALA A 613 41.66 -0.82 -36.16
C ALA A 613 40.47 -1.73 -36.56
N GLY A 614 40.72 -2.81 -37.32
CA GLY A 614 39.76 -3.89 -37.59
C GLY A 614 39.12 -3.86 -38.98
N MET A 615 39.74 -3.24 -39.98
CA MET A 615 39.41 -3.51 -41.39
C MET A 615 39.90 -4.91 -41.80
N ARG A 616 39.12 -5.62 -42.63
CA ARG A 616 39.53 -6.95 -43.12
C ARG A 616 40.59 -6.79 -44.22
N THR A 617 41.56 -7.70 -44.26
CA THR A 617 42.60 -7.74 -45.31
C THR A 617 42.03 -7.74 -46.73
N GLY A 618 40.90 -8.43 -46.95
CA GLY A 618 40.19 -8.46 -48.24
C GLY A 618 39.41 -7.19 -48.62
N GLN A 619 39.38 -6.15 -47.77
CA GLN A 619 38.78 -4.84 -48.07
C GLN A 619 39.82 -3.81 -48.52
N LEU A 620 41.11 -4.01 -48.24
CA LEU A 620 42.19 -3.07 -48.55
C LEU A 620 42.91 -3.49 -49.83
N VAL A 621 43.10 -2.56 -50.76
CA VAL A 621 43.71 -2.80 -52.07
C VAL A 621 44.88 -1.82 -52.29
N PRO A 622 46.04 -2.26 -52.83
CA PRO A 622 47.13 -1.35 -53.16
C PRO A 622 46.70 -0.33 -54.24
N GLY A 623 46.99 0.95 -54.02
CA GLY A 623 46.48 2.06 -54.82
C GLY A 623 46.94 2.14 -56.28
N ASP A 624 47.80 1.23 -56.75
CA ASP A 624 48.23 1.12 -58.15
C ASP A 624 47.20 0.38 -59.05
N THR A 625 46.09 -0.11 -58.47
CA THR A 625 45.06 -0.86 -59.22
C THR A 625 44.00 0.07 -59.83
N ALA A 626 43.68 -0.13 -61.11
CA ALA A 626 42.64 0.62 -61.79
C ALA A 626 41.23 0.32 -61.23
N ALA A 627 40.52 1.38 -60.80
CA ALA A 627 39.12 1.40 -60.34
C ALA A 627 38.79 0.59 -59.06
N PRO A 628 39.30 1.00 -57.87
CA PRO A 628 38.71 0.62 -56.58
C PRO A 628 37.34 1.28 -56.37
N GLU A 629 36.48 0.68 -55.54
CA GLU A 629 35.13 1.19 -55.29
C GLU A 629 35.09 2.46 -54.45
N ALA A 630 36.08 2.65 -53.56
CA ALA A 630 36.37 3.90 -52.88
C ALA A 630 37.89 4.13 -52.79
N VAL A 631 38.32 5.39 -52.91
CA VAL A 631 39.73 5.78 -52.77
C VAL A 631 39.87 6.64 -51.52
N PHE A 632 40.79 6.27 -50.64
CA PHE A 632 41.27 7.13 -49.56
C PHE A 632 42.51 7.90 -50.05
N GLU A 633 42.29 9.10 -50.57
CA GLU A 633 43.34 10.07 -50.92
C GLU A 633 43.58 11.05 -49.77
N LEU A 634 44.85 11.25 -49.42
CA LEU A 634 45.28 12.36 -48.55
C LEU A 634 45.83 13.52 -49.39
N ARG A 635 45.52 14.77 -48.99
CA ARG A 635 45.86 16.03 -49.70
C ARG A 635 46.51 17.09 -48.81
#